data_AF-A0A9Q1E3U7-F1
#
_entry.id   AF-A0A9Q1E3U7-F1
#
_cell.length_a   1.000
_cell.length_b   1.000
_cell.length_c   1.000
_cell.angle_alpha   90.00
_cell.angle_beta   90.00
_cell.angle_gamma   90.00
#
_symmetry.space_group_name_H-M   'P 1'
#
loop_
_entity.id
_entity.type
_entity.pdbx_description
1 polymer ?
#
loop_
_entity_poly.entity_id
_entity_poly.type
_entity_poly.pdbx_seq_one_letter_code
_entity_poly.pdbx_strand_id
1 'polypeptide(L)'
;MAEEARANTVNSVVPGDEGEAKFKKCDQIAFYRRQKQGLATQYRPLLDTLVITDKGAQLELHDPGTRVKLLLQVCAINDGTVRVTIDELEPIRERYRVPDVLIGPPVCERLKVVRRAENSLTLGWGSGQYRFRVGASPFLLEVLCEDEVTVTLNPNGRLFFEPLQDPPETGLSAEADEEDEENTGLWKETFKQFVDIKANGPTSVGLDLRLHGFSHVYGVPEHADALRLKDTRDGDAYRLYNLDVFGYDIHSRLGLYGSVPFLLAHKPKRSVGVFWLNASETLLDIRTTEEGTTTAEEKRRVPPYTDLHWMSESGVIDTFVLLGPSPSQVFTQYAELTGHQALPPLFSLGYHQSRWSYEDEADARAVDAGFDRHAIPYDVLWLDIDHTRGKRYFTWHPERFPDPVGLQRHLEERNRKLVVISDPHFKVDPLWSLYSEAKQGRHFVRDRTGGLYFGSCWPGDSCYVDFSSPKARAWYSSLFALEKYKGSTESLFVWNDMNEPSVFGGPEQTMPKDAVHCGGWEHRDLHNLYGFHQHLATVEGLLARSGGTERPFVLSRSFFAGSQRLVAVWTGDNLATWAYLKISIPMVLSLSIAGVAFCGELLVRWNQAGALQPFFRGHSAMHAKRREPWLFGAAVTAAIRSAIRERYRLLPYWYTLFYHAHTAAQPPVRPLWVEFPQEEDTFAVENTYMIGSALLTCPVTDPGVTEVKVLLPGTDESWYDVSTGQVFSGGRSVSFPVTLDTVPLFQRGGTVVPRRTGPGSCTADLQKLPFTLTVALNSKGCAEGELYLDDGHSFNFRDRKQFSLRRFSLKQGRLLNCCADDAGRYGAGCSVQSVSFLGVKHKPSAVSVEISGAVKDCAEVQYQPESHKLTVEGLDLDVEKDWELRIL
;
A
#
# COMPACT_ATOMS: atom_id res chain seq x y z
N MET A 1 -14.98 38.61 -13.65
CA MET A 1 -14.07 38.56 -14.81
C MET A 1 -13.79 37.10 -15.10
N ALA A 2 -14.56 36.56 -16.03
CA ALA A 2 -14.61 35.17 -16.38
C ALA A 2 -14.21 35.09 -17.86
N GLU A 3 -12.91 34.92 -18.12
CA GLU A 3 -12.31 34.57 -19.42
C GLU A 3 -10.78 34.59 -19.29
N GLU A 4 -10.19 33.61 -18.58
CA GLU A 4 -8.75 33.27 -18.76
C GLU A 4 -8.36 31.91 -18.13
N ALA A 5 -9.30 30.96 -18.05
CA ALA A 5 -9.02 29.57 -17.71
C ALA A 5 -9.04 28.69 -18.97
N ARG A 6 -8.22 29.03 -19.98
CA ARG A 6 -7.85 28.03 -20.99
C ARG A 6 -6.74 27.19 -20.40
N ALA A 7 -7.13 26.00 -19.95
CA ALA A 7 -6.25 24.94 -19.52
C ALA A 7 -5.12 24.76 -20.54
N ASN A 8 -3.87 24.86 -20.08
CA ASN A 8 -2.76 24.19 -20.74
C ASN A 8 -3.06 22.69 -20.63
N THR A 9 -3.71 22.13 -21.65
CA THR A 9 -3.82 20.68 -21.82
C THR A 9 -2.39 20.14 -21.92
N VAL A 10 -1.97 19.41 -20.88
CA VAL A 10 -0.79 18.56 -20.97
C VAL A 10 -1.20 17.43 -21.91
N ASN A 11 -0.85 17.57 -23.20
CA ASN A 11 -1.13 16.55 -24.20
C ASN A 11 -0.39 15.26 -23.80
N SER A 12 -1.10 14.13 -23.89
CA SER A 12 -0.51 12.80 -23.73
C SER A 12 0.72 12.67 -24.64
N VAL A 13 1.83 12.18 -24.08
CA VAL A 13 3.08 11.97 -24.84
C VAL A 13 3.00 10.71 -25.71
N VAL A 14 1.86 10.01 -25.73
CA VAL A 14 1.58 8.88 -26.63
C VAL A 14 1.00 9.44 -27.94
N PRO A 15 1.71 9.34 -29.08
CA PRO A 15 1.19 9.84 -30.35
C PRO A 15 -0.05 9.03 -30.80
N GLY A 16 -1.13 9.72 -31.18
CA GLY A 16 -2.15 9.17 -32.10
C GLY A 16 -3.57 8.89 -31.59
N ASP A 17 -3.97 9.33 -30.40
CA ASP A 17 -5.23 8.86 -29.78
C ASP A 17 -6.14 10.00 -29.26
N GLU A 18 -6.22 11.11 -30.00
CA GLU A 18 -7.15 12.20 -29.68
C GLU A 18 -8.59 11.81 -30.05
N GLY A 19 -9.37 11.31 -29.09
CA GLY A 19 -10.84 11.28 -29.17
C GLY A 19 -11.55 9.94 -28.86
N GLU A 20 -10.83 8.82 -28.71
CA GLU A 20 -11.46 7.52 -28.42
C GLU A 20 -11.18 7.03 -26.99
N ALA A 21 -12.16 6.38 -26.36
CA ALA A 21 -12.04 5.84 -25.00
C ALA A 21 -10.94 4.75 -24.92
N LYS A 22 -9.88 5.00 -24.14
CA LYS A 22 -8.72 4.08 -24.00
C LYS A 22 -9.00 2.88 -23.10
N PHE A 23 -9.85 3.06 -22.10
CA PHE A 23 -10.15 2.06 -21.07
C PHE A 23 -11.62 1.66 -21.14
N LYS A 24 -11.90 0.40 -20.83
CA LYS A 24 -13.26 -0.13 -20.77
C LYS A 24 -14.02 0.47 -19.59
N LYS A 25 -15.27 0.86 -19.85
CA LYS A 25 -16.30 1.05 -18.82
C LYS A 25 -16.87 -0.31 -18.39
N CYS A 26 -17.56 -0.36 -17.26
CA CYS A 26 -18.07 -1.63 -16.75
C CYS A 26 -19.04 -2.32 -17.72
N ASP A 27 -19.88 -1.55 -18.42
CA ASP A 27 -20.81 -2.06 -19.44
C ASP A 27 -20.14 -2.61 -20.70
N GLN A 28 -18.85 -2.33 -20.91
CA GLN A 28 -18.05 -2.90 -21.99
C GLN A 28 -17.34 -4.20 -21.58
N ILE A 29 -17.40 -4.58 -20.29
CA ILE A 29 -16.75 -5.79 -19.77
C ILE A 29 -17.76 -6.93 -19.80
N ALA A 30 -17.52 -7.92 -20.67
CA ALA A 30 -18.48 -8.98 -20.95
C ALA A 30 -18.87 -9.81 -19.70
N PHE A 31 -17.90 -10.26 -18.92
CA PHE A 31 -18.19 -11.07 -17.73
C PHE A 31 -18.97 -10.29 -16.67
N TYR A 32 -18.66 -9.00 -16.49
CA TYR A 32 -19.43 -8.13 -15.58
C TYR A 32 -20.89 -8.04 -16.03
N ARG A 33 -21.15 -7.78 -17.33
CA ARG A 33 -22.52 -7.76 -17.86
C ARG A 33 -23.26 -9.07 -17.59
N ARG A 34 -22.63 -10.22 -17.81
CA ARG A 34 -23.23 -11.55 -17.56
C ARG A 34 -23.57 -11.75 -16.08
N GLN A 35 -22.64 -11.44 -15.17
CA GLN A 35 -22.89 -11.54 -13.73
C GLN A 35 -23.99 -10.57 -13.25
N LYS A 36 -24.11 -9.39 -13.87
CA LYS A 36 -25.15 -8.41 -13.55
C LYS A 36 -26.53 -8.78 -14.08
N GLN A 37 -26.60 -9.42 -15.25
CA GLN A 37 -27.86 -9.92 -15.82
C GLN A 37 -28.43 -11.08 -15.00
N GLY A 38 -27.57 -11.82 -14.30
CA GLY A 38 -27.95 -12.81 -13.28
C GLY A 38 -28.67 -14.01 -13.87
N LEU A 39 -27.93 -15.06 -14.21
CA LEU A 39 -28.55 -16.39 -14.27
C LEU A 39 -29.05 -16.71 -12.86
N ALA A 40 -30.32 -17.11 -12.73
CA ALA A 40 -30.92 -17.46 -11.45
C ALA A 40 -30.34 -18.79 -10.93
N THR A 41 -29.08 -18.78 -10.51
CA THR A 41 -28.40 -19.96 -9.98
C THR A 41 -28.92 -20.27 -8.57
N GLN A 42 -29.37 -21.50 -8.37
CA GLN A 42 -29.97 -21.97 -7.12
C GLN A 42 -29.08 -23.00 -6.43
N TYR A 43 -27.80 -22.69 -6.25
CA TYR A 43 -26.88 -23.56 -5.54
C TYR A 43 -27.44 -23.95 -4.16
N ARG A 44 -27.32 -25.24 -3.83
CA ARG A 44 -27.69 -25.83 -2.55
C ARG A 44 -26.54 -26.71 -2.06
N PRO A 45 -26.07 -26.55 -0.80
CA PRO A 45 -25.11 -27.47 -0.21
C PRO A 45 -25.80 -28.81 0.09
N LEU A 46 -25.13 -29.90 -0.30
CA LEU A 46 -25.55 -31.26 0.03
C LEU A 46 -25.01 -31.62 1.41
N LEU A 47 -25.80 -31.37 2.47
CA LEU A 47 -25.33 -31.52 3.86
C LEU A 47 -24.83 -32.93 4.22
N ASP A 48 -25.28 -33.96 3.51
CA ASP A 48 -24.83 -35.35 3.68
C ASP A 48 -23.42 -35.61 3.15
N THR A 49 -22.88 -34.72 2.32
CA THR A 49 -21.51 -34.79 1.79
C THR A 49 -20.46 -34.16 2.72
N LEU A 50 -20.86 -33.76 3.94
CA LEU A 50 -19.98 -33.10 4.89
C LEU A 50 -18.76 -33.96 5.23
N VAL A 51 -17.57 -33.46 4.88
CA VAL A 51 -16.30 -34.01 5.32
C VAL A 51 -15.59 -32.98 6.19
N ILE A 52 -15.26 -33.36 7.44
CA ILE A 52 -14.44 -32.53 8.33
C ILE A 52 -13.04 -33.12 8.38
N THR A 53 -12.06 -32.27 8.10
CA THR A 53 -10.63 -32.59 8.12
C THR A 53 -9.89 -31.61 9.04
N ASP A 54 -8.60 -31.82 9.22
CA ASP A 54 -7.73 -30.86 9.92
C ASP A 54 -7.60 -29.53 9.16
N LYS A 55 -7.99 -29.49 7.88
CA LYS A 55 -7.98 -28.29 7.02
C LYS A 55 -9.35 -27.59 6.93
N GLY A 56 -10.29 -27.94 7.81
CA GLY A 56 -11.64 -27.38 7.82
C GLY A 56 -12.71 -28.37 7.35
N ALA A 57 -13.85 -27.85 6.87
CA ALA A 57 -14.99 -28.63 6.43
C ALA A 57 -15.27 -28.44 4.93
N GLN A 58 -15.71 -29.51 4.27
CA GLN A 58 -16.01 -29.56 2.85
C GLN A 58 -17.45 -30.03 2.62
N LEU A 59 -18.12 -29.44 1.64
CA LEU A 59 -19.48 -29.76 1.21
C LEU A 59 -19.60 -29.62 -0.31
N GLU A 60 -20.27 -30.55 -0.98
CA GLU A 60 -20.68 -30.36 -2.38
C GLU A 60 -21.78 -29.30 -2.47
N LEU A 61 -21.67 -28.38 -3.43
CA LEU A 61 -22.75 -27.48 -3.85
C LEU A 61 -23.30 -27.96 -5.19
N HIS A 62 -24.63 -27.98 -5.28
CA HIS A 62 -25.34 -28.41 -6.47
C HIS A 62 -26.42 -27.39 -6.84
N ASP A 63 -26.41 -26.95 -8.10
CA ASP A 63 -27.53 -26.23 -8.71
C ASP A 63 -28.30 -27.18 -9.63
N PRO A 64 -29.59 -27.47 -9.35
CA PRO A 64 -30.42 -28.32 -10.21
C PRO A 64 -30.52 -27.86 -11.67
N GLY A 65 -30.29 -26.58 -11.95
CA GLY A 65 -30.27 -26.02 -13.30
C GLY A 65 -29.00 -26.32 -14.09
N THR A 66 -27.95 -26.84 -13.46
CA THR A 66 -26.65 -27.11 -14.09
C THR A 66 -26.20 -28.55 -13.84
N ARG A 67 -25.32 -29.07 -14.68
CA ARG A 67 -24.69 -30.39 -14.46
C ARG A 67 -23.41 -30.30 -13.60
N VAL A 68 -23.00 -29.08 -13.24
CA VAL A 68 -21.72 -28.82 -12.61
C VAL A 68 -21.91 -28.85 -11.09
N LYS A 69 -21.07 -29.64 -10.44
CA LYS A 69 -20.96 -29.66 -8.99
C LYS A 69 -19.79 -28.79 -8.58
N LEU A 70 -19.97 -28.00 -7.54
CA LEU A 70 -18.90 -27.24 -6.92
C LEU A 70 -18.53 -27.86 -5.58
N LEU A 71 -17.33 -27.57 -5.09
CA LEU A 71 -16.86 -27.91 -3.77
C LEU A 71 -16.72 -26.64 -2.94
N LEU A 72 -17.55 -26.52 -1.90
CA LEU A 72 -17.38 -25.52 -0.85
C LEU A 72 -16.42 -26.07 0.19
N GLN A 73 -15.37 -25.30 0.51
CA GLN A 73 -14.53 -25.55 1.66
C GLN A 73 -14.50 -24.32 2.58
N VAL A 74 -14.70 -24.56 3.87
CA VAL A 74 -14.59 -23.56 4.94
C VAL A 74 -13.51 -23.96 5.93
N CYS A 75 -12.56 -23.08 6.21
CA CYS A 75 -11.55 -23.25 7.25
C CYS A 75 -11.66 -22.10 8.25
N ALA A 76 -11.60 -22.43 9.53
CA ALA A 76 -11.30 -21.46 10.58
C ALA A 76 -9.78 -21.38 10.72
N ILE A 77 -9.22 -20.19 10.68
CA ILE A 77 -7.80 -19.88 10.86
C ILE A 77 -7.68 -19.21 12.24
N ASN A 78 -6.48 -19.29 12.84
CA ASN A 78 -6.18 -18.64 14.11
C ASN A 78 -6.67 -17.16 14.18
N ASP A 79 -6.92 -16.73 15.41
CA ASP A 79 -7.32 -15.37 15.77
C ASP A 79 -8.63 -14.89 15.14
N GLY A 80 -9.53 -15.81 14.80
CA GLY A 80 -10.86 -15.46 14.29
C GLY A 80 -10.88 -15.09 12.81
N THR A 81 -9.86 -15.47 12.05
CA THR A 81 -9.90 -15.40 10.59
C THR A 81 -10.61 -16.62 10.02
N VAL A 82 -11.37 -16.47 8.95
CA VAL A 82 -11.97 -17.60 8.23
C VAL A 82 -11.62 -17.54 6.76
N ARG A 83 -11.48 -18.71 6.11
CA ARG A 83 -11.29 -18.84 4.67
C ARG A 83 -12.43 -19.64 4.07
N VAL A 84 -12.99 -19.15 2.98
CA VAL A 84 -14.02 -19.80 2.20
C VAL A 84 -13.52 -19.94 0.76
N THR A 85 -13.46 -21.17 0.27
CA THR A 85 -13.11 -21.44 -1.12
C THR A 85 -14.24 -22.19 -1.82
N ILE A 86 -14.55 -21.79 -3.05
CA ILE A 86 -15.47 -22.51 -3.93
C ILE A 86 -14.76 -22.76 -5.26
N ASP A 87 -14.75 -24.01 -5.68
CA ASP A 87 -14.14 -24.47 -6.93
C ASP A 87 -15.02 -25.55 -7.58
N GLU A 88 -14.76 -25.89 -8.83
CA GLU A 88 -15.41 -27.04 -9.48
C GLU A 88 -14.95 -28.33 -8.81
N LEU A 89 -15.88 -29.27 -8.59
CA LEU A 89 -15.56 -30.56 -7.98
C LEU A 89 -14.72 -31.43 -8.93
N GLU A 90 -15.05 -31.40 -10.22
CA GLU A 90 -14.43 -32.20 -11.27
C GLU A 90 -14.22 -31.32 -12.52
N PRO A 91 -13.29 -30.34 -12.48
CA PRO A 91 -13.09 -29.47 -13.61
C PRO A 91 -12.39 -30.19 -14.77
N ILE A 92 -12.70 -29.80 -16.00
CA ILE A 92 -12.01 -30.32 -17.20
C ILE A 92 -10.53 -29.90 -17.27
N ARG A 93 -10.14 -28.82 -16.58
CA ARG A 93 -8.78 -28.28 -16.44
C ARG A 93 -8.67 -27.52 -15.12
N GLU A 94 -7.48 -27.39 -14.55
CA GLU A 94 -7.33 -26.63 -13.30
C GLU A 94 -7.72 -25.15 -13.48
N ARG A 95 -8.34 -24.57 -12.44
CA ARG A 95 -8.55 -23.12 -12.33
C ARG A 95 -7.37 -22.46 -11.66
N TYR A 96 -7.06 -21.24 -12.06
CA TYR A 96 -5.97 -20.49 -11.46
C TYR A 96 -6.20 -20.25 -9.97
N ARG A 97 -5.19 -20.58 -9.17
CA ARG A 97 -5.11 -20.29 -7.75
C ARG A 97 -3.90 -19.41 -7.52
N VAL A 98 -4.11 -18.26 -6.89
CA VAL A 98 -3.07 -17.23 -6.71
C VAL A 98 -1.88 -17.78 -5.91
N PRO A 99 -0.69 -17.91 -6.53
CA PRO A 99 0.52 -18.36 -5.84
C PRO A 99 1.24 -17.18 -5.16
N ASP A 100 2.23 -17.48 -4.32
CA ASP A 100 3.22 -16.54 -3.75
C ASP A 100 2.69 -15.39 -2.85
N VAL A 101 1.40 -15.09 -2.88
CA VAL A 101 0.77 -14.01 -2.07
C VAL A 101 0.65 -14.43 -0.61
N LEU A 102 0.10 -15.62 -0.35
CA LEU A 102 0.08 -16.18 1.00
C LEU A 102 1.49 -16.59 1.43
N ILE A 103 1.95 -16.14 2.60
CA ILE A 103 3.32 -16.43 3.09
C ILE A 103 3.53 -17.89 3.50
N GLY A 104 2.43 -18.64 3.61
CA GLY A 104 2.42 -20.07 3.91
C GLY A 104 0.99 -20.62 3.96
N PRO A 105 0.83 -21.95 4.08
CA PRO A 105 -0.48 -22.54 4.31
C PRO A 105 -1.04 -22.06 5.67
N PRO A 106 -2.28 -21.54 5.73
CA PRO A 106 -2.87 -21.10 6.98
C PRO A 106 -2.97 -22.25 8.00
N VAL A 107 -2.73 -21.93 9.27
CA VAL A 107 -2.94 -22.87 10.38
C VAL A 107 -4.43 -22.91 10.71
N CYS A 108 -5.10 -23.99 10.33
CA CYS A 108 -6.54 -24.16 10.57
C CYS A 108 -6.83 -24.64 12.00
N GLU A 109 -7.86 -24.07 12.62
CA GLU A 109 -8.50 -24.58 13.81
C GLU A 109 -9.50 -25.70 13.47
N ARG A 110 -9.61 -26.67 14.37
CA ARG A 110 -10.50 -27.81 14.17
C ARG A 110 -11.98 -27.41 14.31
N LEU A 111 -12.74 -27.59 13.24
CA LEU A 111 -14.18 -27.41 13.24
C LEU A 111 -14.90 -28.59 13.92
N LYS A 112 -15.99 -28.29 14.63
CA LYS A 112 -16.88 -29.29 15.23
C LYS A 112 -18.32 -29.02 14.84
N VAL A 113 -19.09 -30.08 14.58
CA VAL A 113 -20.54 -29.95 14.38
C VAL A 113 -21.18 -29.59 15.72
N VAL A 114 -21.78 -28.40 15.80
CA VAL A 114 -22.53 -27.93 16.97
C VAL A 114 -23.99 -28.33 16.85
N ARG A 115 -24.56 -28.20 15.65
CA ARG A 115 -25.96 -28.54 15.37
C ARG A 115 -26.11 -28.99 13.92
N ARG A 116 -26.96 -30.00 13.72
CA ARG A 116 -27.43 -30.43 12.39
C ARG A 116 -28.95 -30.45 12.40
N ALA A 117 -29.55 -29.78 11.43
CA ALA A 117 -30.99 -29.77 11.18
C ALA A 117 -31.24 -30.09 9.70
N GLU A 118 -32.51 -30.28 9.33
CA GLU A 118 -32.91 -30.68 7.97
C GLU A 118 -32.32 -29.76 6.88
N ASN A 119 -32.43 -28.44 7.07
CA ASN A 119 -31.97 -27.45 6.08
C ASN A 119 -30.82 -26.55 6.60
N SER A 120 -30.14 -26.94 7.69
CA SER A 120 -29.01 -26.16 8.18
C SER A 120 -27.96 -26.98 8.93
N LEU A 121 -26.71 -26.54 8.83
CA LEU A 121 -25.56 -27.08 9.55
C LEU A 121 -24.86 -25.96 10.30
N THR A 122 -24.58 -26.16 11.59
CA THR A 122 -23.78 -25.24 12.40
C THR A 122 -22.47 -25.89 12.80
N LEU A 123 -21.36 -25.27 12.40
CA LEU A 123 -20.00 -25.67 12.78
C LEU A 123 -19.44 -24.62 13.75
N GLY A 124 -18.77 -25.03 14.81
CA GLY A 124 -18.14 -24.14 15.78
C GLY A 124 -16.65 -24.43 15.91
N TRP A 125 -15.89 -23.40 16.32
CA TRP A 125 -14.46 -23.51 16.64
C TRP A 125 -14.07 -22.60 17.81
N GLY A 126 -12.78 -22.65 18.20
CA GLY A 126 -12.26 -21.96 19.36
C GLY A 126 -12.94 -22.38 20.67
N SER A 127 -13.14 -21.41 21.56
CA SER A 127 -13.91 -21.55 22.82
C SER A 127 -15.43 -21.68 22.62
N GLY A 128 -15.91 -21.79 21.36
CA GLY A 128 -17.32 -21.77 21.00
C GLY A 128 -17.87 -20.37 20.68
N GLN A 129 -17.01 -19.35 20.71
CA GLN A 129 -17.34 -17.95 20.42
C GLN A 129 -17.61 -17.69 18.93
N TYR A 130 -17.08 -18.51 18.03
CA TYR A 130 -17.28 -18.37 16.59
C TYR A 130 -17.99 -19.57 15.98
N ARG A 131 -18.86 -19.31 15.00
CA ARG A 131 -19.64 -20.34 14.32
C ARG A 131 -19.83 -20.05 12.84
N PHE A 132 -19.83 -21.09 12.02
CA PHE A 132 -20.42 -21.08 10.70
C PHE A 132 -21.84 -21.62 10.78
N ARG A 133 -22.78 -20.98 10.10
CA ARG A 133 -24.12 -21.54 9.87
C ARG A 133 -24.38 -21.60 8.37
N VAL A 134 -24.44 -22.82 7.86
CA VAL A 134 -24.72 -23.15 6.46
C VAL A 134 -26.21 -23.37 6.29
N GLY A 135 -26.87 -22.57 5.47
CA GLY A 135 -28.25 -22.77 5.01
C GLY A 135 -28.27 -23.56 3.69
N ALA A 136 -29.22 -24.51 3.59
CA ALA A 136 -29.24 -25.46 2.48
C ALA A 136 -30.25 -25.15 1.36
N SER A 137 -31.15 -24.17 1.52
CA SER A 137 -32.20 -23.87 0.54
C SER A 137 -32.65 -22.40 0.63
N PRO A 138 -32.01 -21.48 -0.12
CA PRO A 138 -30.81 -21.67 -0.97
C PRO A 138 -29.51 -21.74 -0.17
N PHE A 139 -28.37 -21.94 -0.85
CA PHE A 139 -27.03 -21.83 -0.26
C PHE A 139 -26.85 -20.45 0.39
N LEU A 140 -26.48 -20.46 1.66
CA LEU A 140 -26.14 -19.28 2.42
C LEU A 140 -25.14 -19.66 3.51
N LEU A 141 -24.11 -18.84 3.73
CA LEU A 141 -23.10 -19.10 4.76
C LEU A 141 -22.98 -17.91 5.69
N GLU A 142 -23.38 -18.06 6.94
CA GLU A 142 -23.22 -17.04 7.97
C GLU A 142 -21.99 -17.31 8.81
N VAL A 143 -21.22 -16.26 9.08
CA VAL A 143 -20.11 -16.24 10.02
C VAL A 143 -20.55 -15.46 11.24
N LEU A 144 -20.61 -16.15 12.38
CA LEU A 144 -21.08 -15.61 13.64
C LEU A 144 -19.91 -15.38 14.60
N CYS A 145 -19.99 -14.29 15.34
CA CYS A 145 -19.14 -13.99 16.49
C CYS A 145 -20.05 -13.68 17.68
N GLU A 146 -19.86 -14.38 18.81
CA GLU A 146 -20.64 -14.19 20.04
C GLU A 146 -22.16 -14.26 19.80
N ASP A 147 -22.59 -15.18 18.93
CA ASP A 147 -23.99 -15.38 18.50
C ASP A 147 -24.60 -14.28 17.63
N GLU A 148 -23.84 -13.24 17.29
CA GLU A 148 -24.22 -12.24 16.28
C GLU A 148 -23.71 -12.62 14.89
N VAL A 149 -24.59 -12.55 13.88
CA VAL A 149 -24.19 -12.71 12.48
C VAL A 149 -23.38 -11.47 12.08
N THR A 150 -22.09 -11.67 11.82
CA THR A 150 -21.19 -10.57 11.46
C THR A 150 -21.11 -10.41 9.94
N VAL A 151 -20.98 -11.54 9.22
CA VAL A 151 -20.93 -11.59 7.76
C VAL A 151 -21.81 -12.72 7.26
N THR A 152 -22.56 -12.47 6.18
CA THR A 152 -23.26 -13.51 5.43
C THR A 152 -22.72 -13.56 4.01
N LEU A 153 -22.34 -14.74 3.53
CA LEU A 153 -21.96 -14.99 2.15
C LEU A 153 -23.18 -15.57 1.41
N ASN A 154 -23.33 -15.15 0.15
CA ASN A 154 -24.46 -15.41 -0.72
C ASN A 154 -25.86 -14.96 -0.21
N PRO A 155 -26.01 -13.82 0.50
CA PRO A 155 -27.29 -13.40 1.07
C PRO A 155 -28.37 -13.11 0.02
N ASN A 156 -27.98 -12.69 -1.18
CA ASN A 156 -28.91 -12.38 -2.28
C ASN A 156 -28.86 -13.42 -3.40
N GLY A 157 -28.23 -14.57 -3.18
CA GLY A 157 -28.16 -15.65 -4.17
C GLY A 157 -27.32 -15.30 -5.41
N ARG A 158 -26.26 -14.50 -5.26
CA ARG A 158 -25.38 -14.09 -6.38
C ARG A 158 -24.07 -14.87 -6.46
N LEU A 159 -24.01 -16.06 -5.85
CA LEU A 159 -22.96 -17.03 -6.17
C LEU A 159 -23.07 -17.36 -7.66
N PHE A 160 -22.12 -16.86 -8.43
CA PHE A 160 -22.02 -17.03 -9.87
C PHE A 160 -20.74 -17.79 -10.20
N PHE A 161 -20.83 -18.82 -11.03
CA PHE A 161 -19.71 -19.67 -11.36
C PHE A 161 -19.88 -20.22 -12.77
N GLU A 162 -19.15 -19.67 -13.74
CA GLU A 162 -19.17 -20.14 -15.12
C GLU A 162 -18.18 -21.30 -15.26
N PRO A 163 -18.62 -22.54 -15.54
CA PRO A 163 -17.73 -23.70 -15.62
C PRO A 163 -16.81 -23.65 -16.83
N LEU A 164 -15.63 -24.27 -16.70
CA LEU A 164 -14.70 -24.43 -17.81
C LEU A 164 -15.33 -25.25 -18.94
N GLN A 165 -15.16 -24.81 -20.19
CA GLN A 165 -15.72 -25.46 -21.37
C GLN A 165 -14.63 -25.75 -22.40
N ASP A 166 -14.80 -26.81 -23.19
CA ASP A 166 -14.00 -27.02 -24.39
C ASP A 166 -14.45 -26.06 -25.50
N PRO A 167 -13.53 -25.55 -26.34
CA PRO A 167 -13.91 -24.72 -27.48
C PRO A 167 -14.94 -25.44 -28.36
N PRO A 168 -15.95 -24.73 -28.88
CA PRO A 168 -16.97 -25.34 -29.73
C PRO A 168 -16.32 -25.98 -30.98
N GLU A 169 -16.71 -27.21 -31.31
CA GLU A 169 -16.29 -27.86 -32.56
C GLU A 169 -16.86 -27.05 -33.75
N THR A 170 -16.00 -26.54 -34.62
CA THR A 170 -16.40 -25.68 -35.74
C THR A 170 -17.38 -26.39 -36.67
N GLY A 171 -18.62 -25.91 -36.72
CA GLY A 171 -19.58 -26.16 -37.79
C GLY A 171 -21.01 -26.34 -37.32
N LEU A 172 -21.77 -25.23 -37.21
CA LEU A 172 -23.20 -25.08 -37.54
C LEU A 172 -23.60 -23.60 -37.31
N SER A 173 -23.99 -22.90 -38.40
CA SER A 173 -24.61 -21.54 -38.50
C SER A 173 -23.83 -20.25 -38.14
N ALA A 174 -22.89 -19.86 -39.02
CA ALA A 174 -22.06 -18.64 -38.91
C ALA A 174 -22.78 -17.26 -38.97
N GLU A 175 -24.11 -17.16 -39.09
CA GLU A 175 -24.80 -15.86 -39.17
C GLU A 175 -25.67 -15.52 -37.95
N ALA A 176 -26.16 -16.52 -37.21
CA ALA A 176 -26.91 -16.30 -35.96
C ALA A 176 -25.97 -16.25 -34.74
N ASP A 177 -24.84 -16.96 -34.79
CA ASP A 177 -23.84 -16.99 -33.72
C ASP A 177 -23.00 -15.70 -33.64
N GLU A 178 -22.84 -14.95 -34.74
CA GLU A 178 -22.06 -13.70 -34.73
C GLU A 178 -22.77 -12.57 -33.97
N GLU A 179 -24.10 -12.40 -34.12
CA GLU A 179 -24.88 -11.40 -33.35
C GLU A 179 -25.00 -11.76 -31.85
N ASP A 180 -25.11 -13.05 -31.53
CA ASP A 180 -25.14 -13.52 -30.13
C ASP A 180 -23.75 -13.45 -29.49
N GLU A 181 -22.65 -13.74 -30.22
CA GLU A 181 -21.29 -13.55 -29.72
C GLU A 181 -20.93 -12.06 -29.51
N GLU A 182 -21.32 -11.17 -30.43
CA GLU A 182 -21.11 -9.72 -30.26
C GLU A 182 -21.84 -9.17 -29.02
N ASN A 183 -23.02 -9.69 -28.70
CA ASN A 183 -23.78 -9.28 -27.51
C ASN A 183 -23.31 -9.93 -26.21
N THR A 184 -22.91 -11.20 -26.23
CA THR A 184 -22.63 -12.00 -25.01
C THR A 184 -21.15 -12.11 -24.64
N GLY A 185 -20.25 -11.98 -25.63
CA GLY A 185 -18.80 -12.05 -25.45
C GLY A 185 -18.30 -13.35 -24.81
N LEU A 186 -18.93 -14.49 -25.12
CA LEU A 186 -18.68 -15.76 -24.44
C LEU A 186 -17.31 -16.37 -24.80
N TRP A 187 -17.01 -16.45 -26.09
CA TRP A 187 -15.76 -17.06 -26.60
C TRP A 187 -14.79 -16.04 -27.18
N LYS A 188 -15.32 -14.93 -27.66
CA LYS A 188 -14.59 -13.85 -28.30
C LYS A 188 -15.12 -12.53 -27.80
N GLU A 189 -14.23 -11.57 -27.54
CA GLU A 189 -14.62 -10.21 -27.15
C GLU A 189 -13.75 -9.21 -27.91
N THR A 190 -14.38 -8.23 -28.53
CA THR A 190 -13.67 -7.19 -29.28
C THR A 190 -13.68 -5.89 -28.49
N PHE A 191 -12.50 -5.30 -28.31
CA PHE A 191 -12.34 -3.94 -27.79
C PHE A 191 -11.47 -3.13 -28.73
N LYS A 192 -12.07 -2.13 -29.38
CA LYS A 192 -11.46 -1.44 -30.53
C LYS A 192 -10.99 -2.46 -31.58
N GLN A 193 -9.73 -2.39 -32.00
CA GLN A 193 -9.10 -3.33 -32.93
C GLN A 193 -8.64 -4.66 -32.29
N PHE A 194 -8.73 -4.79 -30.96
CA PHE A 194 -8.21 -5.95 -30.25
C PHE A 194 -9.30 -7.01 -30.11
N VAL A 195 -8.97 -8.22 -30.54
CA VAL A 195 -9.83 -9.39 -30.43
C VAL A 195 -9.26 -10.29 -29.35
N ASP A 196 -9.96 -10.39 -28.23
CA ASP A 196 -9.70 -11.33 -27.15
C ASP A 196 -10.35 -12.68 -27.49
N ILE A 197 -9.57 -13.75 -27.57
CA ILE A 197 -10.06 -15.12 -27.74
C ILE A 197 -9.91 -15.85 -26.42
N LYS A 198 -11.03 -16.35 -25.87
CA LYS A 198 -11.07 -17.03 -24.57
C LYS A 198 -10.88 -18.53 -24.78
N ALA A 199 -9.66 -19.06 -24.56
CA ALA A 199 -9.38 -20.49 -24.78
C ALA A 199 -10.20 -21.44 -23.89
N ASN A 200 -10.72 -20.92 -22.77
CA ASN A 200 -11.54 -21.63 -21.81
C ASN A 200 -13.03 -21.27 -21.86
N GLY A 201 -13.44 -20.41 -22.80
CA GLY A 201 -14.77 -19.82 -22.83
C GLY A 201 -15.02 -18.87 -21.65
N PRO A 202 -16.28 -18.70 -21.22
CA PRO A 202 -16.63 -17.88 -20.06
C PRO A 202 -16.25 -18.60 -18.76
N THR A 203 -15.42 -17.98 -17.92
CA THR A 203 -14.86 -18.61 -16.70
C THR A 203 -15.05 -17.80 -15.42
N SER A 204 -15.90 -16.78 -15.46
CA SER A 204 -15.97 -15.82 -14.35
C SER A 204 -16.60 -16.43 -13.10
N VAL A 205 -16.16 -15.91 -11.97
CA VAL A 205 -16.63 -16.30 -10.65
C VAL A 205 -17.12 -15.06 -9.90
N GLY A 206 -18.13 -15.21 -9.05
CA GLY A 206 -18.66 -14.11 -8.26
C GLY A 206 -19.39 -14.56 -7.02
N LEU A 207 -19.39 -13.71 -6.01
CA LEU A 207 -20.04 -13.96 -4.73
C LEU A 207 -20.43 -12.64 -4.07
N ASP A 208 -21.66 -12.57 -3.57
CA ASP A 208 -22.09 -11.47 -2.72
C ASP A 208 -21.87 -11.76 -1.23
N LEU A 209 -21.53 -10.72 -0.47
CA LEU A 209 -21.35 -10.73 0.97
C LEU A 209 -22.14 -9.59 1.60
N ARG A 210 -22.77 -9.82 2.75
CA ARG A 210 -23.40 -8.79 3.59
C ARG A 210 -22.61 -8.60 4.87
N LEU A 211 -22.20 -7.36 5.11
CA LEU A 211 -21.55 -6.93 6.34
C LEU A 211 -22.59 -6.31 7.28
N HIS A 212 -22.95 -7.03 8.34
CA HIS A 212 -24.06 -6.65 9.23
C HIS A 212 -23.67 -5.58 10.25
N GLY A 213 -24.44 -4.49 10.28
CA GLY A 213 -24.20 -3.33 11.14
C GLY A 213 -23.13 -2.37 10.61
N PHE A 214 -22.59 -2.58 9.41
CA PHE A 214 -21.52 -1.75 8.83
C PHE A 214 -22.07 -0.84 7.73
N SER A 215 -21.73 0.44 7.80
CA SER A 215 -22.05 1.47 6.79
C SER A 215 -20.83 2.21 6.26
N HIS A 216 -19.65 1.89 6.79
CA HIS A 216 -18.37 2.49 6.43
C HIS A 216 -17.42 1.40 5.98
N VAL A 217 -17.02 1.46 4.71
CA VAL A 217 -16.11 0.52 4.06
C VAL A 217 -14.96 1.27 3.38
N TYR A 218 -13.78 0.65 3.37
CA TYR A 218 -12.51 1.24 2.95
C TYR A 218 -11.64 0.19 2.25
N GLY A 219 -10.55 0.61 1.62
CA GLY A 219 -9.56 -0.28 1.01
C GLY A 219 -9.74 -0.38 -0.50
N VAL A 220 -9.55 -1.59 -1.04
CA VAL A 220 -9.49 -1.90 -2.48
C VAL A 220 -8.65 -0.95 -3.34
N PRO A 221 -7.47 -0.47 -2.89
CA PRO A 221 -6.66 0.39 -3.74
C PRO A 221 -6.22 -0.37 -5.01
N GLU A 222 -5.95 0.31 -6.12
CA GLU A 222 -5.70 1.74 -6.24
C GLU A 222 -6.75 2.50 -7.06
N HIS A 223 -7.39 3.48 -6.41
CA HIS A 223 -8.33 4.41 -7.03
C HIS A 223 -8.05 5.83 -6.55
N ALA A 224 -8.11 6.78 -7.47
CA ALA A 224 -8.09 8.20 -7.13
C ALA A 224 -9.47 8.65 -6.64
N ASP A 225 -9.95 8.09 -5.54
CA ASP A 225 -11.27 8.38 -4.98
C ASP A 225 -11.20 8.67 -3.47
N ALA A 226 -12.36 8.92 -2.86
CA ALA A 226 -12.49 9.14 -1.42
C ALA A 226 -12.00 7.93 -0.60
N LEU A 227 -11.54 8.18 0.62
CA LEU A 227 -11.07 7.12 1.52
C LEU A 227 -12.21 6.15 1.89
N ARG A 228 -13.39 6.70 2.23
CA ARG A 228 -14.62 5.92 2.40
C ARG A 228 -15.15 5.57 1.01
N LEU A 229 -15.21 4.27 0.71
CA LEU A 229 -15.71 3.79 -0.58
C LEU A 229 -17.18 4.17 -0.75
N LYS A 230 -17.55 4.54 -1.98
CA LYS A 230 -18.89 4.99 -2.33
C LYS A 230 -19.78 3.82 -2.72
N ASP A 231 -21.09 4.03 -2.56
CA ASP A 231 -22.09 3.15 -3.17
C ASP A 231 -21.96 3.17 -4.69
N THR A 232 -22.11 2.02 -5.35
CA THR A 232 -21.89 1.89 -6.80
C THR A 232 -23.19 1.85 -7.61
N ARG A 233 -24.37 2.07 -7.00
CA ARG A 233 -25.66 2.07 -7.73
C ARG A 233 -25.78 3.17 -8.78
N ASP A 234 -25.03 4.25 -8.64
CA ASP A 234 -25.09 5.45 -9.48
C ASP A 234 -24.11 5.43 -10.67
N GLY A 235 -23.32 4.37 -10.83
CA GLY A 235 -22.32 4.33 -11.89
C GLY A 235 -21.55 3.02 -11.95
N ASP A 236 -20.26 3.14 -12.27
CA ASP A 236 -19.35 2.00 -12.41
C ASP A 236 -19.06 1.33 -11.06
N ALA A 237 -18.73 0.05 -11.11
CA ALA A 237 -18.15 -0.69 -9.99
C ALA A 237 -16.68 -0.25 -9.77
N TYR A 238 -16.12 -0.50 -8.59
CA TYR A 238 -14.68 -0.37 -8.39
C TYR A 238 -13.97 -1.45 -9.20
N ARG A 239 -13.06 -1.06 -10.11
CA ARG A 239 -12.33 -1.98 -10.99
C ARG A 239 -10.91 -2.19 -10.47
N LEU A 240 -10.49 -3.44 -10.32
CA LEU A 240 -9.16 -3.86 -9.92
C LEU A 240 -8.52 -4.57 -11.11
N TYR A 241 -7.80 -3.79 -11.91
CA TYR A 241 -7.05 -4.22 -13.08
C TYR A 241 -5.90 -3.22 -13.25
N ASN A 242 -4.66 -3.69 -13.15
CA ASN A 242 -3.48 -2.84 -13.15
C ASN A 242 -3.28 -2.20 -14.53
N LEU A 243 -3.37 -0.88 -14.62
CA LEU A 243 -3.38 -0.12 -15.87
C LEU A 243 -2.47 1.10 -15.81
N ASP A 244 -1.85 1.42 -16.94
CA ASP A 244 -1.07 2.64 -17.11
C ASP A 244 -2.00 3.81 -17.47
N VAL A 245 -2.49 4.51 -16.43
CA VAL A 245 -3.47 5.60 -16.59
C VAL A 245 -2.81 6.96 -16.38
N PHE A 246 -2.04 7.43 -17.36
CA PHE A 246 -1.39 8.76 -17.29
C PHE A 246 -2.40 9.89 -17.01
N GLY A 247 -2.12 10.72 -16.01
CA GLY A 247 -2.95 11.88 -15.68
C GLY A 247 -4.40 11.48 -15.35
N TYR A 248 -4.57 10.36 -14.66
CA TYR A 248 -5.85 9.72 -14.33
C TYR A 248 -6.89 10.68 -13.76
N ASP A 249 -8.16 10.48 -14.10
CA ASP A 249 -9.25 11.25 -13.51
C ASP A 249 -9.36 11.01 -11.99
N ILE A 250 -9.62 12.08 -11.24
CA ILE A 250 -9.90 12.01 -9.81
C ILE A 250 -11.40 11.82 -9.56
N HIS A 251 -11.74 11.25 -8.41
CA HIS A 251 -13.06 10.74 -8.06
C HIS A 251 -13.59 9.71 -9.06
N SER A 252 -12.67 8.87 -9.57
CA SER A 252 -12.94 7.81 -10.53
C SER A 252 -12.81 6.43 -9.88
N ARG A 253 -13.63 5.48 -10.35
CA ARG A 253 -13.60 4.06 -9.94
C ARG A 253 -12.82 3.17 -10.92
N LEU A 254 -12.22 3.79 -11.95
CA LEU A 254 -11.29 3.12 -12.86
C LEU A 254 -10.05 2.65 -12.07
N GLY A 255 -9.64 1.40 -12.27
CA GLY A 255 -8.40 0.88 -11.68
C GLY A 255 -7.18 1.64 -12.19
N LEU A 256 -6.25 1.93 -11.29
CA LEU A 256 -4.96 2.54 -11.61
C LEU A 256 -3.88 1.47 -11.69
N TYR A 257 -2.71 1.70 -11.11
CA TYR A 257 -1.51 0.91 -11.42
C TYR A 257 -1.42 -0.38 -10.59
N GLY A 258 -1.98 -0.39 -9.39
CA GLY A 258 -1.97 -1.56 -8.50
C GLY A 258 -3.35 -1.96 -7.99
N SER A 259 -3.44 -3.18 -7.49
CA SER A 259 -4.69 -3.80 -7.03
C SER A 259 -4.47 -4.59 -5.74
N VAL A 260 -5.04 -4.16 -4.63
CA VAL A 260 -5.10 -4.96 -3.39
C VAL A 260 -6.55 -5.29 -3.11
N PRO A 261 -7.04 -6.51 -3.42
CA PRO A 261 -8.45 -6.89 -3.27
C PRO A 261 -8.83 -7.15 -1.79
N PHE A 262 -8.56 -6.18 -0.92
CA PHE A 262 -8.82 -6.21 0.50
C PHE A 262 -9.68 -5.01 0.90
N LEU A 263 -10.85 -5.30 1.46
CA LEU A 263 -11.81 -4.32 1.96
C LEU A 263 -11.88 -4.39 3.48
N LEU A 264 -11.87 -3.24 4.13
CA LEU A 264 -12.13 -3.12 5.56
C LEU A 264 -13.50 -2.49 5.79
N ALA A 265 -14.21 -2.93 6.82
CA ALA A 265 -15.43 -2.31 7.29
C ALA A 265 -15.31 -1.97 8.76
N HIS A 266 -15.80 -0.79 9.13
CA HIS A 266 -15.67 -0.28 10.49
C HIS A 266 -17.01 0.23 11.03
N LYS A 267 -17.24 -0.03 12.32
CA LYS A 267 -18.30 0.53 13.15
C LYS A 267 -17.77 0.66 14.59
N PRO A 268 -18.44 1.41 15.47
CA PRO A 268 -18.03 1.45 16.88
C PRO A 268 -17.89 0.04 17.44
N LYS A 269 -16.75 -0.20 18.12
CA LYS A 269 -16.39 -1.48 18.78
C LYS A 269 -16.04 -2.65 17.86
N ARG A 270 -16.17 -2.54 16.53
CA ARG A 270 -15.80 -3.66 15.63
C ARG A 270 -15.31 -3.21 14.27
N SER A 271 -14.22 -3.83 13.83
CA SER A 271 -13.71 -3.80 12.47
C SER A 271 -13.69 -5.21 11.91
N VAL A 272 -13.98 -5.35 10.63
CA VAL A 272 -13.85 -6.61 9.89
C VAL A 272 -13.13 -6.37 8.57
N GLY A 273 -12.44 -7.39 8.06
CA GLY A 273 -11.81 -7.38 6.75
C GLY A 273 -12.39 -8.45 5.84
N VAL A 274 -12.46 -8.18 4.53
CA VAL A 274 -12.76 -9.14 3.47
C VAL A 274 -11.61 -9.09 2.47
N PHE A 275 -10.84 -10.17 2.39
CA PHE A 275 -9.75 -10.32 1.41
C PHE A 275 -10.18 -11.30 0.34
N TRP A 276 -10.32 -10.83 -0.89
CA TRP A 276 -10.70 -11.61 -2.06
C TRP A 276 -9.45 -11.99 -2.86
N LEU A 277 -8.93 -13.21 -2.65
CA LEU A 277 -7.68 -13.66 -3.24
C LEU A 277 -7.89 -14.13 -4.69
N ASN A 278 -7.97 -13.17 -5.62
CA ASN A 278 -8.06 -13.41 -7.06
C ASN A 278 -7.20 -12.41 -7.83
N ALA A 279 -6.43 -12.90 -8.81
CA ALA A 279 -5.46 -12.11 -9.58
C ALA A 279 -5.96 -11.67 -10.97
N SER A 280 -7.13 -12.14 -11.38
CA SER A 280 -7.77 -11.70 -12.62
C SER A 280 -8.41 -10.33 -12.46
N GLU A 281 -8.86 -9.75 -13.58
CA GLU A 281 -9.69 -8.55 -13.55
C GLU A 281 -10.87 -8.75 -12.60
N THR A 282 -11.00 -7.85 -11.63
CA THR A 282 -12.01 -7.94 -10.57
C THR A 282 -12.83 -6.66 -10.49
N LEU A 283 -14.15 -6.78 -10.39
CA LEU A 283 -15.08 -5.68 -10.16
C LEU A 283 -15.79 -5.86 -8.81
N LEU A 284 -15.91 -4.76 -8.07
CA LEU A 284 -16.60 -4.72 -6.79
C LEU A 284 -17.77 -3.73 -6.83
N ASP A 285 -18.96 -4.28 -6.68
CA ASP A 285 -20.18 -3.52 -6.42
C ASP A 285 -20.37 -3.35 -4.91
N ILE A 286 -20.73 -2.13 -4.49
CA ILE A 286 -20.98 -1.78 -3.08
C ILE A 286 -22.37 -1.16 -2.96
N ARG A 287 -23.18 -1.69 -2.03
CA ARG A 287 -24.49 -1.15 -1.71
C ARG A 287 -24.62 -0.95 -0.22
N THR A 288 -24.71 0.30 0.21
CA THR A 288 -24.87 0.62 1.63
C THR A 288 -26.32 0.95 1.92
N THR A 289 -26.88 0.29 2.92
CA THR A 289 -28.19 0.63 3.50
C THR A 289 -27.95 1.36 4.80
N GLU A 290 -28.19 2.68 4.81
CA GLU A 290 -28.08 3.53 6.00
C GLU A 290 -29.39 3.57 6.78
N GLU A 291 -29.33 3.94 8.07
CA GLU A 291 -30.53 4.25 8.85
C GLU A 291 -31.22 5.50 8.27
N GLY A 292 -32.30 5.32 7.49
CA GLY A 292 -33.17 6.44 7.07
C GLY A 292 -33.60 6.52 5.61
N THR A 293 -33.19 5.59 4.74
CA THR A 293 -33.62 5.58 3.32
C THR A 293 -34.95 4.85 3.06
N THR A 294 -35.66 4.41 4.11
CA THR A 294 -36.98 3.79 4.03
C THR A 294 -38.05 4.59 4.77
N THR A 295 -39.30 4.38 4.39
CA THR A 295 -40.47 5.14 4.87
C THR A 295 -40.59 5.07 6.41
N ALA A 296 -41.29 6.06 7.00
CA ALA A 296 -41.34 6.25 8.45
C ALA A 296 -41.87 5.06 9.27
N GLU A 297 -42.54 4.09 8.63
CA GLU A 297 -43.08 2.88 9.26
C GLU A 297 -42.07 1.71 9.33
N GLU A 298 -41.03 1.70 8.48
CA GLU A 298 -39.98 0.67 8.47
C GLU A 298 -38.78 0.98 9.40
N LYS A 299 -38.78 2.19 9.98
CA LYS A 299 -37.76 2.79 10.87
C LYS A 299 -37.35 1.98 12.11
N ARG A 300 -37.90 0.78 12.34
CA ARG A 300 -37.73 0.03 13.60
C ARG A 300 -37.18 -1.39 13.46
N ARG A 301 -36.83 -1.90 12.27
CA ARG A 301 -36.59 -3.36 12.13
C ARG A 301 -35.29 -3.84 11.48
N VAL A 302 -34.56 -3.06 10.69
CA VAL A 302 -33.35 -3.58 10.02
C VAL A 302 -32.13 -2.72 10.36
N PRO A 303 -31.12 -3.25 11.07
CA PRO A 303 -29.87 -2.52 11.31
C PRO A 303 -29.14 -2.24 9.99
N PRO A 304 -28.29 -1.20 9.92
CA PRO A 304 -27.56 -0.87 8.69
C PRO A 304 -26.70 -2.03 8.23
N TYR A 305 -26.47 -2.16 6.93
CA TYR A 305 -25.57 -3.17 6.38
C TYR A 305 -24.98 -2.70 5.05
N THR A 306 -23.85 -3.28 4.69
CA THR A 306 -23.22 -3.07 3.38
C THR A 306 -23.18 -4.40 2.64
N ASP A 307 -23.79 -4.44 1.46
CA ASP A 307 -23.67 -5.55 0.52
C ASP A 307 -22.49 -5.29 -0.42
N LEU A 308 -21.65 -6.30 -0.57
CA LEU A 308 -20.53 -6.36 -1.49
C LEU A 308 -20.85 -7.42 -2.54
N HIS A 309 -20.53 -7.18 -3.80
CA HIS A 309 -20.59 -8.20 -4.84
C HIS A 309 -19.27 -8.20 -5.60
N TRP A 310 -18.47 -9.25 -5.36
CA TRP A 310 -17.17 -9.45 -5.98
C TRP A 310 -17.36 -10.28 -7.25
N MET A 311 -16.77 -9.84 -8.35
CA MET A 311 -16.89 -10.49 -9.66
C MET A 311 -15.50 -10.51 -10.28
N SER A 312 -14.95 -11.68 -10.56
CA SER A 312 -13.62 -11.84 -11.16
C SER A 312 -13.71 -12.65 -12.45
N GLU A 313 -12.90 -12.30 -13.44
CA GLU A 313 -12.95 -12.89 -14.79
C GLU A 313 -12.61 -14.38 -14.83
N SER A 314 -11.69 -14.84 -13.97
CA SER A 314 -11.27 -16.23 -13.93
C SER A 314 -10.78 -16.65 -12.55
N GLY A 315 -10.16 -17.83 -12.46
CA GLY A 315 -9.68 -18.42 -11.21
C GLY A 315 -10.80 -19.03 -10.36
N VAL A 316 -10.52 -19.16 -9.08
CA VAL A 316 -11.44 -19.71 -8.07
C VAL A 316 -12.03 -18.60 -7.19
N ILE A 317 -13.11 -18.92 -6.47
CA ILE A 317 -13.54 -18.10 -5.34
C ILE A 317 -12.66 -18.50 -4.15
N ASP A 318 -11.87 -17.56 -3.65
CA ASP A 318 -11.02 -17.73 -2.47
C ASP A 318 -11.08 -16.45 -1.64
N THR A 319 -11.87 -16.47 -0.56
CA THR A 319 -12.11 -15.27 0.24
C THR A 319 -11.81 -15.53 1.71
N PHE A 320 -11.17 -14.56 2.34
CA PHE A 320 -10.91 -14.55 3.77
C PHE A 320 -11.78 -13.48 4.44
N VAL A 321 -12.37 -13.81 5.58
CA VAL A 321 -13.05 -12.85 6.45
C VAL A 321 -12.28 -12.74 7.77
N LEU A 322 -11.85 -11.54 8.09
CA LEU A 322 -11.02 -11.20 9.24
C LEU A 322 -11.92 -10.55 10.30
N LEU A 323 -12.18 -11.21 11.42
CA LEU A 323 -13.26 -10.81 12.35
C LEU A 323 -12.89 -9.74 13.38
N GLY A 324 -11.64 -9.24 13.39
CA GLY A 324 -11.16 -8.23 14.34
C GLY A 324 -11.25 -8.72 15.80
N PRO A 325 -11.68 -7.88 16.77
CA PRO A 325 -12.59 -6.75 16.56
C PRO A 325 -11.96 -5.37 16.40
N SER A 326 -10.67 -5.17 16.71
CA SER A 326 -10.03 -3.86 16.55
C SER A 326 -9.47 -3.66 15.13
N PRO A 327 -9.29 -2.41 14.65
CA PRO A 327 -8.59 -2.15 13.39
C PRO A 327 -7.18 -2.79 13.38
N SER A 328 -6.46 -2.62 14.49
CA SER A 328 -5.11 -3.17 14.73
C SER A 328 -5.05 -4.70 14.56
N GLN A 329 -6.08 -5.41 15.05
CA GLN A 329 -6.18 -6.85 14.91
C GLN A 329 -6.49 -7.28 13.47
N VAL A 330 -7.34 -6.55 12.75
CA VAL A 330 -7.59 -6.82 11.33
C VAL A 330 -6.31 -6.64 10.51
N PHE A 331 -5.50 -5.62 10.79
CA PHE A 331 -4.19 -5.45 10.12
C PHE A 331 -3.25 -6.63 10.40
N THR A 332 -3.21 -7.10 11.65
CA THR A 332 -2.39 -8.26 12.05
C THR A 332 -2.86 -9.53 11.35
N GLN A 333 -4.15 -9.83 11.39
CA GLN A 333 -4.76 -10.96 10.68
C GLN A 333 -4.44 -10.93 9.17
N TYR A 334 -4.45 -9.75 8.55
CA TYR A 334 -4.11 -9.61 7.13
C TYR A 334 -2.61 -9.82 6.85
N ALA A 335 -1.74 -9.29 7.72
CA ALA A 335 -0.30 -9.46 7.63
C ALA A 335 0.15 -10.90 7.94
N GLU A 336 -0.58 -11.66 8.74
CA GLU A 336 -0.30 -13.10 8.94
C GLU A 336 -0.59 -13.93 7.69
N LEU A 337 -1.51 -13.47 6.84
CA LEU A 337 -1.78 -14.09 5.55
C LEU A 337 -0.76 -13.64 4.49
N THR A 338 -0.53 -12.33 4.38
CA THR A 338 0.19 -11.71 3.25
C THR A 338 1.58 -11.16 3.62
N GLY A 339 2.03 -11.37 4.85
CA GLY A 339 3.28 -10.87 5.40
C GLY A 339 3.25 -9.40 5.83
N HIS A 340 4.23 -9.05 6.66
CA HIS A 340 4.42 -7.72 7.20
C HIS A 340 5.19 -6.82 6.23
N GLN A 341 5.11 -5.51 6.45
CA GLN A 341 5.97 -4.54 5.76
C GLN A 341 7.44 -4.92 5.97
N ALA A 342 8.23 -4.98 4.89
CA ALA A 342 9.67 -5.12 5.02
C ALA A 342 10.24 -3.89 5.75
N LEU A 343 11.13 -4.10 6.72
CA LEU A 343 11.84 -3.00 7.39
C LEU A 343 12.72 -2.29 6.34
N PRO A 344 12.45 -1.02 5.99
CA PRO A 344 13.18 -0.34 4.94
C PRO A 344 14.62 -0.03 5.39
N PRO A 345 15.59 0.06 4.47
CA PRO A 345 16.85 0.73 4.78
C PRO A 345 16.55 2.21 5.11
N LEU A 346 17.19 2.75 6.14
CA LEU A 346 16.88 4.08 6.69
C LEU A 346 16.98 5.19 5.64
N PHE A 347 17.93 5.09 4.71
CA PHE A 347 18.10 6.08 3.63
C PHE A 347 16.84 6.22 2.77
N SER A 348 16.04 5.15 2.62
CA SER A 348 14.84 5.19 1.78
C SER A 348 13.66 5.93 2.45
N LEU A 349 13.80 6.27 3.73
CA LEU A 349 12.85 7.15 4.42
C LEU A 349 13.27 8.63 4.32
N GLY A 350 14.46 8.93 3.79
CA GLY A 350 14.94 10.28 3.53
C GLY A 350 14.21 10.95 2.35
N TYR A 351 14.76 12.05 1.85
CA TYR A 351 14.26 12.70 0.63
C TYR A 351 14.93 12.12 -0.62
N HIS A 352 14.10 11.79 -1.61
CA HIS A 352 14.52 11.26 -2.91
C HIS A 352 14.37 12.34 -3.98
N GLN A 353 15.40 12.61 -4.78
CA GLN A 353 15.35 13.56 -5.89
C GLN A 353 15.43 12.83 -7.24
N SER A 354 14.45 13.11 -8.10
CA SER A 354 14.25 12.50 -9.42
C SER A 354 13.66 13.50 -10.41
N ARG A 355 13.81 13.19 -11.70
CA ARG A 355 13.03 13.70 -12.82
C ARG A 355 13.28 12.81 -14.04
N TRP A 356 12.38 12.87 -15.01
CA TRP A 356 12.62 12.45 -16.38
C TRP A 356 13.22 13.63 -17.17
N SER A 357 14.47 13.61 -17.62
CA SER A 357 15.61 12.87 -17.04
C SER A 357 16.59 13.90 -16.46
N TYR A 358 17.51 13.46 -15.61
CA TYR A 358 18.82 14.13 -15.50
C TYR A 358 19.61 13.82 -16.76
N GLU A 359 20.22 14.85 -17.34
CA GLU A 359 20.71 14.80 -18.73
C GLU A 359 21.94 13.88 -18.87
N ASP A 360 22.87 13.99 -17.94
CA ASP A 360 24.16 13.29 -17.92
C ASP A 360 24.77 13.26 -16.50
N GLU A 361 26.00 12.75 -16.37
CA GLU A 361 26.74 12.73 -15.10
C GLU A 361 27.03 14.13 -14.54
N ALA A 362 27.27 15.13 -15.39
CA ALA A 362 27.59 16.48 -14.94
C ALA A 362 26.36 17.14 -14.31
N ASP A 363 25.19 16.97 -14.92
CA ASP A 363 23.91 17.39 -14.37
C ASP A 363 23.60 16.69 -13.05
N ALA A 364 23.76 15.36 -12.96
CA ALA A 364 23.56 14.62 -11.73
C ALA A 364 24.47 15.13 -10.59
N ARG A 365 25.75 15.39 -10.86
CA ARG A 365 26.70 15.97 -9.89
C ARG A 365 26.34 17.42 -9.52
N ALA A 366 25.83 18.21 -10.47
CA ALA A 366 25.42 19.58 -10.22
C ALA A 366 24.18 19.65 -9.32
N VAL A 367 23.26 18.70 -9.45
CA VAL A 367 22.09 18.53 -8.58
C VAL A 367 22.52 18.15 -7.17
N ASP A 368 23.37 17.13 -7.03
CA ASP A 368 23.95 16.73 -5.74
C ASP A 368 24.61 17.94 -5.03
N ALA A 369 25.48 18.67 -5.73
CA ALA A 369 26.09 19.88 -5.20
C ALA A 369 25.07 21.00 -4.89
N GLY A 370 23.93 21.03 -5.58
CA GLY A 370 22.83 21.95 -5.31
C GLY A 370 22.23 21.75 -3.93
N PHE A 371 21.98 20.50 -3.52
CA PHE A 371 21.47 20.20 -2.19
C PHE A 371 22.39 20.70 -1.08
N ASP A 372 23.70 20.47 -1.24
CA ASP A 372 24.71 20.95 -0.27
C ASP A 372 24.76 22.48 -0.22
N ARG A 373 24.83 23.15 -1.39
CA ARG A 373 24.86 24.62 -1.47
C ARG A 373 23.65 25.29 -0.83
N HIS A 374 22.47 24.68 -0.95
CA HIS A 374 21.23 25.22 -0.40
C HIS A 374 20.91 24.68 1.01
N ALA A 375 21.76 23.80 1.55
CA ALA A 375 21.63 23.17 2.85
C ALA A 375 20.30 22.42 3.02
N ILE A 376 19.89 21.70 1.98
CA ILE A 376 18.71 20.84 1.94
C ILE A 376 19.21 19.39 2.00
N PRO A 377 18.84 18.60 3.02
CA PRO A 377 19.28 17.23 3.08
C PRO A 377 18.54 16.36 2.06
N TYR A 378 19.25 15.38 1.49
CA TYR A 378 18.67 14.36 0.62
C TYR A 378 19.53 13.09 0.64
N ASP A 379 18.92 11.94 0.32
CA ASP A 379 19.57 10.63 0.40
C ASP A 379 19.79 9.98 -0.97
N VAL A 380 18.88 10.20 -1.93
CA VAL A 380 18.87 9.41 -3.16
C VAL A 380 18.69 10.28 -4.39
N LEU A 381 19.59 10.14 -5.36
CA LEU A 381 19.44 10.67 -6.71
C LEU A 381 18.91 9.56 -7.63
N TRP A 382 18.01 9.91 -8.55
CA TRP A 382 17.34 8.94 -9.43
C TRP A 382 17.65 9.23 -10.90
N LEU A 383 17.90 8.19 -11.67
CA LEU A 383 18.05 8.28 -13.12
C LEU A 383 16.91 7.52 -13.82
N ASP A 384 16.14 8.26 -14.60
CA ASP A 384 15.05 7.77 -15.44
C ASP A 384 15.58 7.14 -16.74
N ILE A 385 14.70 6.72 -17.65
CA ILE A 385 14.97 5.83 -18.79
C ILE A 385 16.08 6.33 -19.74
N ASP A 386 16.37 7.64 -19.79
CA ASP A 386 17.40 8.19 -20.68
C ASP A 386 18.84 7.92 -20.22
N HIS A 387 19.04 7.37 -19.02
CA HIS A 387 20.37 6.89 -18.61
C HIS A 387 20.82 5.64 -19.38
N THR A 388 19.88 4.93 -19.99
CA THR A 388 20.14 3.66 -20.71
C THR A 388 20.63 3.89 -22.14
N ARG A 389 21.31 2.89 -22.73
CA ARG A 389 21.69 2.92 -24.14
C ARG A 389 20.50 2.57 -25.03
N GLY A 390 19.72 3.59 -25.39
CA GLY A 390 18.56 3.44 -26.28
C GLY A 390 17.48 2.53 -25.69
N LYS A 391 17.17 2.72 -24.40
CA LYS A 391 16.12 2.01 -23.66
C LYS A 391 16.36 0.50 -23.57
N ARG A 392 17.64 0.11 -23.55
CA ARG A 392 18.09 -1.24 -23.20
C ARG A 392 18.43 -1.22 -21.71
N TYR A 393 17.60 -1.82 -20.86
CA TYR A 393 17.87 -1.93 -19.42
C TYR A 393 19.16 -2.70 -19.14
N PHE A 394 19.74 -2.53 -17.95
CA PHE A 394 21.08 -3.05 -17.60
C PHE A 394 22.22 -2.51 -18.48
N THR A 395 22.04 -1.32 -19.08
CA THR A 395 23.07 -0.63 -19.86
C THR A 395 23.12 0.86 -19.51
N TRP A 396 24.21 1.52 -19.85
CA TRP A 396 24.43 2.95 -19.63
C TRP A 396 24.67 3.66 -20.97
N HIS A 397 24.16 4.89 -21.11
CA HIS A 397 24.37 5.70 -22.31
C HIS A 397 25.85 6.12 -22.40
N PRO A 398 26.60 5.72 -23.44
CA PRO A 398 28.06 5.83 -23.43
C PRO A 398 28.59 7.27 -23.41
N GLU A 399 27.82 8.24 -23.93
CA GLU A 399 28.24 9.65 -23.96
C GLU A 399 27.73 10.46 -22.76
N ARG A 400 26.60 10.08 -22.16
CA ARG A 400 25.94 10.82 -21.07
C ARG A 400 26.36 10.27 -19.71
N PHE A 401 26.58 8.96 -19.64
CA PHE A 401 27.01 8.24 -18.46
C PHE A 401 28.22 7.33 -18.81
N PRO A 402 29.37 7.92 -19.22
CA PRO A 402 30.59 7.17 -19.56
C PRO A 402 31.28 6.50 -18.35
N ASP A 403 31.13 7.04 -17.13
CA ASP A 403 31.68 6.53 -15.87
C ASP A 403 30.59 6.43 -14.77
N PRO A 404 29.62 5.51 -14.94
CA PRO A 404 28.54 5.34 -13.97
C PRO A 404 29.03 4.88 -12.59
N VAL A 405 30.18 4.19 -12.53
CA VAL A 405 30.82 3.79 -11.27
C VAL A 405 31.37 5.02 -10.55
N GLY A 406 32.02 5.94 -11.25
CA GLY A 406 32.50 7.20 -10.70
C GLY A 406 31.37 8.12 -10.22
N LEU A 407 30.20 8.09 -10.86
CA LEU A 407 29.02 8.80 -10.36
C LEU A 407 28.50 8.20 -9.04
N GLN A 408 28.39 6.88 -8.96
CA GLN A 408 27.96 6.18 -7.75
C GLN A 408 28.93 6.43 -6.59
N ARG A 409 30.24 6.31 -6.82
CA ARG A 409 31.27 6.59 -5.81
C ARG A 409 31.22 8.03 -5.31
N HIS A 410 30.96 9.00 -6.19
CA HIS A 410 30.80 10.40 -5.80
C HIS A 410 29.63 10.63 -4.83
N LEU A 411 28.52 9.93 -5.05
CA LEU A 411 27.37 9.96 -4.14
C LEU A 411 27.68 9.20 -2.84
N GLU A 412 28.33 8.04 -2.94
CA GLU A 412 28.71 7.20 -1.81
C GLU A 412 29.68 7.89 -0.84
N GLU A 413 30.66 8.66 -1.35
CA GLU A 413 31.56 9.51 -0.54
C GLU A 413 30.80 10.56 0.30
N ARG A 414 29.57 10.90 -0.11
CA ARG A 414 28.64 11.79 0.61
C ARG A 414 27.53 11.01 1.34
N ASN A 415 27.68 9.70 1.44
CA ASN A 415 26.72 8.75 2.02
C ASN A 415 25.35 8.69 1.30
N ARG A 416 25.25 9.21 0.08
CA ARG A 416 24.04 9.20 -0.76
C ARG A 416 24.01 7.95 -1.64
N LYS A 417 22.84 7.67 -2.23
CA LYS A 417 22.58 6.48 -3.06
C LYS A 417 22.09 6.88 -4.44
N LEU A 418 22.18 5.94 -5.39
CA LEU A 418 21.65 6.09 -6.73
C LEU A 418 20.52 5.08 -6.95
N VAL A 419 19.41 5.50 -7.53
CA VAL A 419 18.36 4.60 -8.04
C VAL A 419 18.28 4.73 -9.56
N VAL A 420 18.17 3.60 -10.25
CA VAL A 420 17.97 3.54 -11.70
C VAL A 420 16.69 2.77 -12.03
N ILE A 421 16.00 3.22 -13.07
CA ILE A 421 14.81 2.55 -13.61
C ILE A 421 15.18 1.24 -14.36
N SER A 422 14.35 0.22 -14.22
CA SER A 422 14.46 -1.08 -14.87
C SER A 422 13.07 -1.69 -15.08
N ASP A 423 12.55 -1.56 -16.30
CA ASP A 423 11.19 -1.95 -16.66
C ASP A 423 11.15 -3.38 -17.24
N PRO A 424 9.97 -4.02 -17.30
CA PRO A 424 9.87 -5.43 -17.69
C PRO A 424 9.91 -5.68 -19.21
N HIS A 425 9.93 -4.64 -20.03
CA HIS A 425 9.91 -4.72 -21.48
C HIS A 425 11.34 -4.66 -22.07
N PHE A 426 11.70 -5.63 -22.90
CA PHE A 426 13.02 -5.75 -23.50
C PHE A 426 12.96 -5.33 -24.95
N LYS A 427 13.80 -4.37 -25.33
CA LYS A 427 13.99 -3.97 -26.73
C LYS A 427 14.25 -5.20 -27.62
N VAL A 428 13.48 -5.32 -28.70
CA VAL A 428 13.75 -6.30 -29.75
C VAL A 428 14.99 -5.86 -30.52
N ASP A 429 16.12 -6.47 -30.18
CA ASP A 429 17.41 -6.21 -30.80
C ASP A 429 18.28 -7.47 -30.78
N PRO A 430 18.38 -8.21 -31.90
CA PRO A 430 19.22 -9.41 -31.97
C PRO A 430 20.71 -9.17 -31.67
N LEU A 431 21.20 -7.93 -31.80
CA LEU A 431 22.58 -7.58 -31.47
C LEU A 431 22.78 -7.30 -29.98
N TRP A 432 21.70 -7.14 -29.22
CA TRP A 432 21.76 -7.00 -27.76
C TRP A 432 21.81 -8.38 -27.11
N SER A 433 22.92 -8.67 -26.43
CA SER A 433 23.17 -9.98 -25.83
C SER A 433 22.08 -10.42 -24.85
N LEU A 434 21.57 -9.52 -24.01
CA LEU A 434 20.53 -9.87 -23.02
C LEU A 434 19.20 -10.23 -23.68
N TYR A 435 18.80 -9.56 -24.77
CA TYR A 435 17.62 -9.98 -25.55
C TYR A 435 17.82 -11.38 -26.14
N SER A 436 18.99 -11.64 -26.72
CA SER A 436 19.32 -12.95 -27.28
C SER A 436 19.36 -14.06 -26.21
N GLU A 437 19.93 -13.77 -25.03
CA GLU A 437 19.94 -14.67 -23.87
C GLU A 437 18.51 -14.97 -23.39
N ALA A 438 17.69 -13.93 -23.22
CA ALA A 438 16.28 -14.05 -22.81
C ALA A 438 15.48 -14.93 -23.78
N LYS A 439 15.67 -14.69 -25.09
CA LYS A 439 15.02 -15.45 -26.16
C LYS A 439 15.46 -16.92 -26.17
N GLN A 440 16.76 -17.20 -26.06
CA GLN A 440 17.29 -18.57 -26.01
C GLN A 440 16.84 -19.31 -24.75
N GLY A 441 16.79 -18.61 -23.61
CA GLY A 441 16.33 -19.14 -22.32
C GLY A 441 14.83 -19.37 -22.22
N ARG A 442 14.06 -18.89 -23.22
CA ARG A 442 12.59 -18.88 -23.27
C ARG A 442 11.99 -18.11 -22.10
N HIS A 443 12.53 -16.91 -21.82
CA HIS A 443 12.15 -16.06 -20.70
C HIS A 443 11.06 -15.04 -21.02
N PHE A 444 10.58 -14.98 -22.26
CA PHE A 444 9.54 -14.03 -22.69
C PHE A 444 8.15 -14.65 -22.70
N VAL A 445 7.14 -13.81 -22.45
CA VAL A 445 5.72 -14.12 -22.64
C VAL A 445 5.44 -14.50 -24.08
N ARG A 446 4.44 -15.37 -24.28
CA ARG A 446 4.04 -15.87 -25.59
C ARG A 446 2.70 -15.32 -26.03
N ASP A 447 2.48 -15.29 -27.33
CA ASP A 447 1.14 -15.12 -27.88
C ASP A 447 0.35 -16.44 -27.84
N ARG A 448 -0.94 -16.38 -28.14
CA ARG A 448 -1.82 -17.56 -28.21
C ARG A 448 -1.40 -18.63 -29.23
N THR A 449 -0.55 -18.29 -30.20
CA THR A 449 -0.02 -19.26 -31.19
C THR A 449 1.22 -20.00 -30.68
N GLY A 450 1.72 -19.62 -29.50
CA GLY A 450 2.92 -20.15 -28.88
C GLY A 450 4.21 -19.43 -29.31
N GLY A 451 4.09 -18.40 -30.16
CA GLY A 451 5.17 -17.51 -30.58
C GLY A 451 5.58 -16.53 -29.48
N LEU A 452 6.61 -15.71 -29.72
CA LEU A 452 6.95 -14.62 -28.79
C LEU A 452 5.88 -13.54 -28.87
N TYR A 453 5.42 -13.06 -27.72
CA TYR A 453 4.59 -11.86 -27.71
C TYR A 453 5.45 -10.62 -28.03
N PHE A 454 4.97 -9.80 -28.97
CA PHE A 454 5.55 -8.52 -29.35
C PHE A 454 4.55 -7.41 -29.04
N GLY A 455 5.03 -6.36 -28.39
CA GLY A 455 4.28 -5.12 -28.16
C GLY A 455 5.18 -3.90 -28.36
N SER A 456 4.64 -2.72 -28.11
CA SER A 456 5.38 -1.46 -28.17
C SER A 456 5.47 -0.82 -26.78
N CYS A 457 6.64 -0.27 -26.45
CA CYS A 457 6.88 0.54 -25.25
C CYS A 457 8.03 1.53 -25.51
N TRP A 458 8.71 2.03 -24.48
CA TRP A 458 9.79 3.03 -24.60
C TRP A 458 10.88 2.73 -25.65
N PRO A 459 11.39 1.50 -25.81
CA PRO A 459 12.40 1.21 -26.83
C PRO A 459 11.83 0.97 -28.24
N GLY A 460 10.52 1.15 -28.45
CA GLY A 460 9.79 0.69 -29.64
C GLY A 460 9.36 -0.77 -29.48
N ASP A 461 9.57 -1.57 -30.53
CA ASP A 461 9.27 -3.01 -30.50
C ASP A 461 9.95 -3.69 -29.31
N SER A 462 9.13 -4.40 -28.53
CA SER A 462 9.50 -4.97 -27.24
C SER A 462 8.93 -6.37 -27.04
N CYS A 463 9.69 -7.22 -26.35
CA CYS A 463 9.18 -8.46 -25.74
C CYS A 463 9.10 -8.28 -24.22
N TYR A 464 8.22 -9.02 -23.55
CA TYR A 464 7.97 -8.87 -22.11
C TYR A 464 8.46 -10.10 -21.36
N VAL A 465 9.21 -9.91 -20.28
CA VAL A 465 9.71 -11.03 -19.47
C VAL A 465 8.55 -11.71 -18.76
N ASP A 466 8.46 -13.03 -18.85
CA ASP A 466 7.40 -13.80 -18.19
C ASP A 466 7.74 -14.03 -16.71
N PHE A 467 7.48 -13.02 -15.88
CA PHE A 467 7.75 -13.09 -14.45
C PHE A 467 6.95 -14.17 -13.70
N SER A 468 5.87 -14.70 -14.29
CA SER A 468 5.17 -15.87 -13.72
C SER A 468 6.06 -17.11 -13.67
N SER A 469 7.07 -17.20 -14.55
CA SER A 469 8.02 -18.30 -14.60
C SER A 469 9.10 -18.15 -13.52
N PRO A 470 9.22 -19.11 -12.58
CA PRO A 470 10.33 -19.09 -11.61
C PRO A 470 11.70 -19.09 -12.28
N LYS A 471 11.82 -19.72 -13.47
CA LYS A 471 13.06 -19.73 -14.25
C LYS A 471 13.40 -18.35 -14.83
N ALA A 472 12.40 -17.60 -15.30
CA ALA A 472 12.61 -16.24 -15.79
C ALA A 472 12.91 -15.28 -14.64
N ARG A 473 12.25 -15.43 -13.48
CA ARG A 473 12.60 -14.69 -12.26
C ARG A 473 14.05 -14.92 -11.87
N ALA A 474 14.49 -16.17 -11.71
CA ALA A 474 15.87 -16.50 -11.36
C ALA A 474 16.89 -15.95 -12.37
N TRP A 475 16.58 -16.02 -13.67
CA TRP A 475 17.41 -15.40 -14.71
C TRP A 475 17.50 -13.88 -14.53
N TYR A 476 16.37 -13.19 -14.38
CA TYR A 476 16.31 -11.74 -14.19
C TYR A 476 17.02 -11.31 -12.90
N SER A 477 16.80 -12.01 -11.78
CA SER A 477 17.50 -11.83 -10.50
C SER A 477 19.03 -11.88 -10.71
N SER A 478 19.51 -12.84 -11.51
CA SER A 478 20.96 -12.98 -11.79
C SER A 478 21.57 -11.78 -12.52
N LEU A 479 20.76 -10.98 -13.24
CA LEU A 479 21.25 -9.83 -13.98
C LEU A 479 21.78 -8.72 -13.05
N PHE A 480 21.32 -8.67 -11.79
CA PHE A 480 21.76 -7.68 -10.80
C PHE A 480 23.13 -7.97 -10.19
N ALA A 481 23.73 -9.13 -10.46
CA ALA A 481 25.09 -9.42 -10.01
C ALA A 481 26.08 -8.39 -10.59
N LEU A 482 27.04 -7.91 -9.80
CA LEU A 482 27.94 -6.81 -10.18
C LEU A 482 28.78 -7.14 -11.43
N GLU A 483 29.07 -8.42 -11.63
CA GLU A 483 29.78 -8.91 -12.82
C GLU A 483 28.90 -8.93 -14.08
N LYS A 484 27.57 -9.01 -13.95
CA LYS A 484 26.62 -8.95 -15.07
C LYS A 484 26.16 -7.52 -15.35
N TYR A 485 25.70 -6.79 -14.32
CA TYR A 485 25.31 -5.39 -14.46
C TYR A 485 26.54 -4.48 -14.43
N LYS A 486 27.28 -4.46 -15.54
CA LYS A 486 28.46 -3.61 -15.70
C LYS A 486 28.11 -2.14 -15.47
N GLY A 487 28.91 -1.48 -14.64
CA GLY A 487 28.68 -0.10 -14.24
C GLY A 487 27.88 0.07 -12.95
N SER A 488 27.32 -1.00 -12.37
CA SER A 488 26.67 -0.96 -11.05
C SER A 488 27.65 -1.20 -9.89
N THR A 489 27.28 -0.73 -8.71
CA THR A 489 27.95 -0.96 -7.42
C THR A 489 26.90 -1.35 -6.37
N GLU A 490 27.33 -1.67 -5.15
CA GLU A 490 26.43 -2.00 -4.04
C GLU A 490 25.50 -0.84 -3.64
N SER A 491 25.90 0.42 -3.92
CA SER A 491 25.10 1.62 -3.62
C SER A 491 24.00 1.94 -4.65
N LEU A 492 23.85 1.09 -5.69
CA LEU A 492 22.81 1.22 -6.71
C LEU A 492 21.54 0.45 -6.33
N PHE A 493 20.41 1.12 -6.33
CA PHE A 493 19.08 0.54 -6.10
C PHE A 493 18.18 0.68 -7.32
N VAL A 494 16.97 0.12 -7.27
CA VAL A 494 16.17 -0.12 -8.48
C VAL A 494 14.79 0.49 -8.38
N TRP A 495 14.30 0.95 -9.51
CA TRP A 495 12.92 1.36 -9.72
C TRP A 495 12.31 0.48 -10.82
N ASN A 496 11.27 -0.28 -10.51
CA ASN A 496 10.47 -0.99 -11.50
C ASN A 496 9.27 -0.12 -11.90
N ASP A 497 9.27 0.35 -13.14
CA ASP A 497 8.14 1.06 -13.72
C ASP A 497 7.50 0.23 -14.85
N MET A 498 6.38 0.71 -15.38
CA MET A 498 5.73 0.15 -16.57
C MET A 498 5.36 -1.34 -16.41
N ASN A 499 5.11 -1.79 -15.19
CA ASN A 499 5.05 -3.19 -14.82
C ASN A 499 3.66 -3.74 -14.52
N GLU A 500 2.64 -3.05 -14.99
CA GLU A 500 1.26 -3.53 -15.00
C GLU A 500 1.08 -4.86 -15.74
N PRO A 501 1.63 -5.13 -16.95
CA PRO A 501 2.61 -4.39 -17.76
C PRO A 501 2.01 -3.33 -18.70
N SER A 502 2.70 -2.20 -18.86
CA SER A 502 2.32 -1.17 -19.84
C SER A 502 2.77 -1.56 -21.26
N VAL A 503 1.81 -1.57 -22.18
CA VAL A 503 2.00 -1.86 -23.60
C VAL A 503 1.28 -0.79 -24.42
N PHE A 504 2.01 0.16 -25.00
CA PHE A 504 1.42 1.35 -25.62
C PHE A 504 0.43 1.03 -26.75
N GLY A 505 0.73 0.00 -27.54
CA GLY A 505 -0.13 -0.48 -28.63
C GLY A 505 -1.04 -1.65 -28.25
N GLY A 506 -1.19 -1.96 -26.97
CA GLY A 506 -2.04 -3.06 -26.47
C GLY A 506 -3.45 -2.61 -26.08
N PRO A 507 -4.39 -3.55 -25.86
CA PRO A 507 -5.73 -3.23 -25.36
C PRO A 507 -5.62 -2.56 -23.99
N GLU A 508 -6.30 -1.43 -23.81
CA GLU A 508 -6.26 -0.66 -22.55
C GLU A 508 -4.84 -0.27 -22.12
N GLN A 509 -3.90 -0.19 -23.07
CA GLN A 509 -2.48 0.04 -22.83
C GLN A 509 -1.79 -1.05 -21.98
N THR A 510 -2.32 -2.29 -22.01
CA THR A 510 -1.69 -3.45 -21.38
C THR A 510 -1.66 -4.66 -22.33
N MET A 511 -1.16 -5.78 -21.84
CA MET A 511 -1.00 -7.01 -22.62
C MET A 511 -2.36 -7.65 -22.93
N PRO A 512 -2.54 -8.23 -24.13
CA PRO A 512 -3.74 -8.98 -24.49
C PRO A 512 -4.04 -10.09 -23.48
N LYS A 513 -5.33 -10.26 -23.17
CA LYS A 513 -5.81 -11.24 -22.20
C LYS A 513 -5.47 -12.68 -22.55
N ASP A 514 -5.36 -12.98 -23.84
CA ASP A 514 -5.05 -14.30 -24.42
C ASP A 514 -3.54 -14.54 -24.63
N ALA A 515 -2.67 -13.64 -24.16
CA ALA A 515 -1.24 -13.93 -24.08
C ALA A 515 -0.98 -15.06 -23.08
N VAL A 516 0.03 -15.89 -23.34
CA VAL A 516 0.26 -17.16 -22.63
C VAL A 516 1.53 -17.08 -21.79
N HIS A 517 1.36 -17.38 -20.51
CA HIS A 517 2.37 -17.39 -19.47
C HIS A 517 2.82 -18.81 -19.10
N CYS A 518 3.81 -18.91 -18.22
CA CYS A 518 4.31 -20.16 -17.67
C CYS A 518 3.17 -21.03 -17.11
N GLY A 519 3.18 -22.33 -17.45
CA GLY A 519 2.11 -23.26 -17.07
C GLY A 519 0.93 -23.30 -18.04
N GLY A 520 0.91 -22.44 -19.07
CA GLY A 520 -0.19 -22.37 -20.04
C GLY A 520 -1.34 -21.47 -19.59
N TRP A 521 -1.16 -20.69 -18.52
CA TRP A 521 -2.12 -19.71 -18.04
C TRP A 521 -2.24 -18.52 -19.00
N GLU A 522 -3.45 -18.01 -19.15
CA GLU A 522 -3.70 -16.80 -19.91
C GLU A 522 -3.32 -15.56 -19.08
N HIS A 523 -2.98 -14.46 -19.73
CA HIS A 523 -2.69 -13.20 -19.05
C HIS A 523 -3.84 -12.76 -18.16
N ARG A 524 -5.09 -13.01 -18.57
CA ARG A 524 -6.29 -12.72 -17.76
C ARG A 524 -6.27 -13.36 -16.37
N ASP A 525 -5.62 -14.51 -16.21
CA ASP A 525 -5.63 -15.27 -14.95
C ASP A 525 -4.74 -14.64 -13.87
N LEU A 526 -3.68 -13.95 -14.30
CA LEU A 526 -2.60 -13.50 -13.43
C LEU A 526 -2.20 -12.04 -13.64
N HIS A 527 -2.93 -11.27 -14.45
CA HIS A 527 -2.61 -9.90 -14.82
C HIS A 527 -2.17 -9.05 -13.62
N ASN A 528 -2.97 -9.02 -12.54
CA ASN A 528 -2.67 -8.21 -11.36
C ASN A 528 -1.42 -8.70 -10.58
N LEU A 529 -0.90 -9.91 -10.84
CA LEU A 529 0.34 -10.44 -10.24
C LEU A 529 1.59 -10.16 -11.07
N TYR A 530 1.48 -9.70 -12.33
CA TYR A 530 2.64 -9.56 -13.20
C TYR A 530 3.73 -8.67 -12.57
N GLY A 531 3.35 -7.48 -12.10
CA GLY A 531 4.24 -6.57 -11.38
C GLY A 531 4.77 -7.16 -10.08
N PHE A 532 3.90 -7.80 -9.28
CA PHE A 532 4.28 -8.48 -8.04
C PHE A 532 5.36 -9.54 -8.26
N HIS A 533 5.28 -10.30 -9.35
CA HIS A 533 6.31 -11.29 -9.68
C HIS A 533 7.62 -10.66 -10.18
N GLN A 534 7.59 -9.46 -10.78
CA GLN A 534 8.80 -8.69 -11.03
C GLN A 534 9.45 -8.23 -9.72
N HIS A 535 8.66 -7.81 -8.72
CA HIS A 535 9.19 -7.43 -7.41
C HIS A 535 10.04 -8.53 -6.81
N LEU A 536 9.52 -9.77 -6.83
CA LEU A 536 10.23 -10.94 -6.33
C LEU A 536 11.60 -11.09 -7.00
N ALA A 537 11.66 -10.99 -8.33
CA ALA A 537 12.90 -11.13 -9.09
C ALA A 537 13.89 -10.00 -8.81
N THR A 538 13.43 -8.75 -8.79
CA THR A 538 14.30 -7.60 -8.51
C THR A 538 14.86 -7.66 -7.08
N VAL A 539 14.01 -7.93 -6.08
CA VAL A 539 14.40 -8.04 -4.68
C VAL A 539 15.38 -9.19 -4.47
N GLU A 540 15.09 -10.37 -5.02
CA GLU A 540 16.00 -11.52 -4.95
C GLU A 540 17.37 -11.21 -5.58
N GLY A 541 17.40 -10.50 -6.71
CA GLY A 541 18.64 -10.05 -7.33
C GLY A 541 19.47 -9.13 -6.45
N LEU A 542 18.84 -8.15 -5.79
CA LEU A 542 19.54 -7.24 -4.86
C LEU A 542 20.01 -7.95 -3.58
N LEU A 543 19.23 -8.91 -3.07
CA LEU A 543 19.64 -9.76 -1.95
C LEU A 543 20.85 -10.61 -2.33
N ALA A 544 20.80 -11.31 -3.48
CA ALA A 544 21.88 -12.15 -3.96
C ALA A 544 23.17 -11.34 -4.20
N ARG A 545 23.05 -10.13 -4.74
CA ARG A 545 24.17 -9.21 -4.99
C ARG A 545 24.98 -8.89 -3.73
N SER A 546 24.32 -8.79 -2.58
CA SER A 546 24.97 -8.52 -1.28
C SER A 546 25.32 -9.80 -0.50
N GLY A 547 25.07 -10.98 -1.05
CA GLY A 547 25.19 -12.24 -0.29
C GLY A 547 24.16 -12.37 0.84
N GLY A 548 23.03 -11.66 0.74
CA GLY A 548 21.93 -11.69 1.70
C GLY A 548 22.15 -10.83 2.95
N THR A 549 23.15 -9.95 2.97
CA THR A 549 23.45 -9.10 4.13
C THR A 549 22.72 -7.76 4.12
N GLU A 550 22.48 -7.18 2.94
CA GLU A 550 21.90 -5.85 2.78
C GLU A 550 20.40 -5.92 2.50
N ARG A 551 19.63 -5.00 3.11
CA ARG A 551 18.22 -4.86 2.81
C ARG A 551 18.04 -4.19 1.45
N PRO A 552 17.18 -4.76 0.57
CA PRO A 552 16.91 -4.17 -0.73
C PRO A 552 16.08 -2.89 -0.59
N PHE A 553 16.21 -2.02 -1.59
CA PHE A 553 15.23 -0.96 -1.85
C PHE A 553 14.83 -1.04 -3.32
N VAL A 554 13.53 -1.23 -3.53
CA VAL A 554 12.89 -1.25 -4.84
C VAL A 554 11.62 -0.41 -4.75
N LEU A 555 11.44 0.51 -5.70
CA LEU A 555 10.16 1.20 -5.90
C LEU A 555 9.41 0.53 -7.06
N SER A 556 8.10 0.32 -6.93
CA SER A 556 7.27 -0.23 -8.01
C SER A 556 6.01 0.57 -8.27
N ARG A 557 5.59 0.66 -9.55
CA ARG A 557 4.34 1.30 -9.94
C ARG A 557 3.15 0.39 -9.67
N SER A 558 3.14 -0.78 -10.30
CA SER A 558 2.12 -1.79 -10.06
C SER A 558 2.44 -2.63 -8.84
N PHE A 559 1.39 -3.18 -8.23
CA PHE A 559 1.47 -4.00 -7.04
C PHE A 559 0.22 -4.86 -6.86
N PHE A 560 0.37 -5.88 -6.02
CA PHE A 560 -0.72 -6.73 -5.53
C PHE A 560 -0.65 -6.92 -4.00
N ALA A 561 -1.64 -7.59 -3.42
CA ALA A 561 -1.56 -8.07 -2.04
C ALA A 561 -0.23 -8.83 -1.79
N GLY A 562 0.50 -8.45 -0.74
CA GLY A 562 1.81 -9.01 -0.40
C GLY A 562 3.01 -8.19 -0.88
N SER A 563 2.82 -7.16 -1.73
CA SER A 563 3.91 -6.32 -2.24
C SER A 563 4.64 -5.55 -1.14
N GLN A 564 3.99 -5.31 0.01
CA GLN A 564 4.58 -4.66 1.19
C GLN A 564 5.83 -5.37 1.74
N ARG A 565 5.98 -6.67 1.43
CA ARG A 565 7.16 -7.46 1.80
C ARG A 565 8.40 -7.14 0.96
N LEU A 566 8.23 -6.42 -0.15
CA LEU A 566 9.21 -6.38 -1.24
C LEU A 566 9.57 -4.96 -1.66
N VAL A 567 8.57 -4.06 -1.78
CA VAL A 567 8.75 -2.77 -2.47
C VAL A 567 8.11 -1.60 -1.72
N ALA A 568 8.60 -0.40 -2.02
CA ALA A 568 7.82 0.83 -1.89
C ALA A 568 6.92 0.99 -3.12
N VAL A 569 5.82 1.75 -2.99
CA VAL A 569 4.95 2.10 -4.12
C VAL A 569 4.73 3.61 -4.19
N TRP A 570 4.28 4.10 -5.34
CA TRP A 570 3.81 5.48 -5.48
C TRP A 570 2.56 5.50 -6.36
N THR A 571 1.85 6.61 -6.31
CA THR A 571 0.52 6.80 -6.88
C THR A 571 0.53 7.10 -8.39
N GLY A 572 1.59 6.68 -9.08
CA GLY A 572 1.79 6.84 -10.52
C GLY A 572 1.85 8.28 -11.03
N ASP A 573 1.33 8.49 -12.25
CA ASP A 573 1.50 9.71 -13.05
C ASP A 573 0.39 10.73 -12.78
N ASN A 574 0.45 11.34 -11.60
CA ASN A 574 -0.43 12.46 -11.24
C ASN A 574 -0.16 13.74 -12.05
N LEU A 575 -1.09 14.69 -11.95
CA LEU A 575 -0.91 16.03 -12.50
C LEU A 575 -0.52 17.03 -11.42
N ALA A 576 0.32 18.01 -11.78
CA ALA A 576 0.78 19.07 -10.89
C ALA A 576 -0.33 20.13 -10.60
N THR A 577 -1.42 19.71 -9.97
CA THR A 577 -2.56 20.57 -9.58
C THR A 577 -2.94 20.36 -8.11
N TRP A 578 -3.65 21.33 -7.53
CA TRP A 578 -4.12 21.26 -6.14
C TRP A 578 -5.06 20.08 -5.88
N ALA A 579 -5.85 19.68 -6.89
CA ALA A 579 -6.78 18.57 -6.77
C ALA A 579 -6.04 17.22 -6.59
N TYR A 580 -4.90 17.02 -7.28
CA TYR A 580 -4.07 15.82 -7.08
C TYR A 580 -3.29 15.86 -5.76
N LEU A 581 -2.82 17.04 -5.33
CA LEU A 581 -2.28 17.19 -3.98
C LEU A 581 -3.33 16.75 -2.93
N LYS A 582 -4.59 17.17 -3.11
CA LYS A 582 -5.67 16.80 -2.18
C LYS A 582 -6.01 15.32 -2.23
N ILE A 583 -6.14 14.72 -3.42
CA ILE A 583 -6.48 13.29 -3.58
C ILE A 583 -5.34 12.36 -3.13
N SER A 584 -4.10 12.85 -3.06
CA SER A 584 -2.98 12.04 -2.56
C SER A 584 -3.19 11.52 -1.14
N ILE A 585 -3.91 12.27 -0.29
CA ILE A 585 -4.13 11.89 1.11
C ILE A 585 -5.02 10.64 1.20
N PRO A 586 -6.26 10.62 0.65
CA PRO A 586 -7.08 9.41 0.70
C PRO A 586 -6.44 8.21 -0.03
N MET A 587 -5.67 8.42 -1.11
CA MET A 587 -4.94 7.34 -1.80
C MET A 587 -3.84 6.72 -0.92
N VAL A 588 -3.02 7.53 -0.27
CA VAL A 588 -2.00 7.03 0.68
C VAL A 588 -2.65 6.33 1.87
N LEU A 589 -3.77 6.89 2.38
CA LEU A 589 -4.49 6.29 3.49
C LEU A 589 -5.11 4.94 3.13
N SER A 590 -5.69 4.80 1.93
CA SER A 590 -6.28 3.53 1.47
C SER A 590 -5.22 2.44 1.28
N LEU A 591 -4.06 2.78 0.70
CA LEU A 591 -2.90 1.89 0.60
C LEU A 591 -2.39 1.47 1.98
N SER A 592 -2.25 2.43 2.90
CA SER A 592 -1.71 2.20 4.25
C SER A 592 -2.56 1.22 5.06
N ILE A 593 -3.89 1.38 5.09
CA ILE A 593 -4.79 0.44 5.78
C ILE A 593 -4.95 -0.89 5.05
N ALA A 594 -4.61 -0.94 3.75
CA ALA A 594 -4.55 -2.18 2.97
C ALA A 594 -3.19 -2.91 3.08
N GLY A 595 -2.33 -2.49 4.00
CA GLY A 595 -1.03 -3.14 4.29
C GLY A 595 0.14 -2.64 3.45
N VAL A 596 -0.10 -1.83 2.41
CA VAL A 596 0.95 -1.22 1.57
C VAL A 596 1.40 0.11 2.18
N ALA A 597 2.13 0.00 3.28
CA ALA A 597 2.47 1.10 4.17
C ALA A 597 3.56 2.05 3.63
N PHE A 598 4.40 1.62 2.68
CA PHE A 598 5.50 2.43 2.13
C PHE A 598 5.10 3.15 0.83
N CYS A 599 4.25 4.18 0.93
CA CYS A 599 3.68 4.94 -0.21
C CYS A 599 3.75 6.49 -0.03
N GLY A 600 3.63 7.29 -1.11
CA GLY A 600 3.62 8.77 -1.05
C GLY A 600 3.86 9.56 -2.37
N GLU A 601 3.91 10.92 -2.31
CA GLU A 601 3.81 11.89 -3.45
C GLU A 601 4.70 13.20 -3.35
N LEU A 602 4.52 14.27 -4.20
CA LEU A 602 5.52 15.34 -4.59
C LEU A 602 5.20 16.90 -4.66
N LEU A 603 6.01 17.84 -4.05
CA LEU A 603 6.28 19.33 -4.36
C LEU A 603 5.72 20.54 -3.51
N VAL A 604 6.54 21.39 -2.89
CA VAL A 604 6.22 22.55 -1.97
C VAL A 604 5.10 22.33 -0.96
N ARG A 605 3.84 22.71 -1.20
CA ARG A 605 2.72 22.26 -0.34
C ARG A 605 2.63 20.75 -0.32
N TRP A 606 3.09 20.17 -1.40
CA TRP A 606 3.28 18.76 -1.62
C TRP A 606 4.67 18.27 -1.17
N ASN A 607 5.68 19.13 -0.94
CA ASN A 607 6.86 18.79 -0.13
C ASN A 607 6.52 18.81 1.36
N GLN A 608 5.61 19.69 1.80
CA GLN A 608 5.09 19.73 3.16
C GLN A 608 4.19 18.52 3.41
N ALA A 609 3.28 18.20 2.50
CA ALA A 609 2.48 16.98 2.56
C ALA A 609 3.36 15.72 2.39
N GLY A 610 4.26 15.70 1.40
CA GLY A 610 5.15 14.57 1.13
C GLY A 610 6.17 14.30 2.25
N ALA A 611 6.67 15.34 2.93
CA ALA A 611 7.51 15.20 4.12
C ALA A 611 6.80 14.44 5.26
N LEU A 612 5.46 14.43 5.24
CA LEU A 612 4.60 13.78 6.22
C LEU A 612 4.03 12.43 5.71
N GLN A 613 4.40 11.99 4.50
CA GLN A 613 4.01 10.71 3.92
C GLN A 613 5.15 9.67 3.97
N PRO A 614 4.87 8.36 4.04
CA PRO A 614 5.89 7.33 4.22
C PRO A 614 7.02 7.35 3.17
N PHE A 615 6.70 7.40 1.87
CA PHE A 615 7.67 7.54 0.78
C PHE A 615 7.70 8.99 0.26
N PHE A 616 8.88 9.62 0.18
CA PHE A 616 9.00 11.05 -0.11
C PHE A 616 9.95 11.34 -1.28
N ARG A 617 9.40 11.55 -2.47
CA ARG A 617 10.17 11.72 -3.72
C ARG A 617 9.78 12.96 -4.53
N GLY A 618 10.78 13.80 -4.79
CA GLY A 618 10.92 14.75 -5.91
C GLY A 618 10.88 14.06 -7.27
N HIS A 619 9.88 14.21 -8.15
CA HIS A 619 9.89 13.64 -9.53
C HIS A 619 9.37 14.64 -10.58
N SER A 620 9.49 14.41 -11.89
CA SER A 620 8.79 15.25 -12.92
C SER A 620 8.83 14.63 -14.30
N ALA A 621 7.74 14.77 -15.06
CA ALA A 621 7.67 14.37 -16.46
C ALA A 621 8.70 15.10 -17.36
N MET A 622 9.02 14.49 -18.51
CA MET A 622 10.05 14.94 -19.45
C MET A 622 9.97 16.43 -19.82
N HIS A 623 8.78 16.89 -20.18
CA HIS A 623 8.54 18.25 -20.66
C HIS A 623 8.31 19.27 -19.53
N ALA A 624 8.29 18.82 -18.27
CA ALA A 624 8.18 19.73 -17.15
C ALA A 624 9.50 20.49 -16.96
N LYS A 625 9.38 21.80 -16.68
CA LYS A 625 10.52 22.64 -16.29
C LYS A 625 11.23 22.04 -15.08
N ARG A 626 12.55 22.25 -15.02
CA ARG A 626 13.36 21.92 -13.84
C ARG A 626 12.71 22.51 -12.58
N ARG A 627 12.64 21.69 -11.53
CA ARG A 627 11.94 22.01 -10.29
C ARG A 627 12.66 21.50 -9.05
N GLU A 628 13.99 21.40 -9.12
CA GLU A 628 14.81 21.21 -7.93
C GLU A 628 14.45 22.30 -6.88
N PRO A 629 14.44 21.97 -5.57
CA PRO A 629 13.85 22.81 -4.53
C PRO A 629 14.30 24.29 -4.48
N TRP A 630 15.50 24.59 -4.98
CA TRP A 630 16.09 25.93 -4.93
C TRP A 630 15.72 26.84 -6.11
N LEU A 631 14.93 26.36 -7.08
CA LEU A 631 14.62 27.12 -8.30
C LEU A 631 13.45 28.13 -8.15
N PHE A 632 12.81 28.18 -6.98
CA PHE A 632 11.57 28.94 -6.76
C PHE A 632 11.75 30.22 -5.91
N GLY A 633 12.96 30.77 -5.88
CA GLY A 633 13.29 31.97 -5.08
C GLY A 633 13.46 31.67 -3.58
N ALA A 634 13.99 32.65 -2.85
CA ALA A 634 14.49 32.44 -1.48
C ALA A 634 13.40 32.02 -0.48
N ALA A 635 12.21 32.64 -0.54
CA ALA A 635 11.12 32.33 0.38
C ALA A 635 10.61 30.89 0.21
N VAL A 636 10.31 30.47 -1.03
CA VAL A 636 9.85 29.10 -1.32
C VAL A 636 10.95 28.08 -1.02
N THR A 637 12.20 28.39 -1.35
CA THR A 637 13.36 27.52 -1.01
C THR A 637 13.46 27.32 0.50
N ALA A 638 13.26 28.38 1.30
CA ALA A 638 13.27 28.30 2.76
C ALA A 638 12.12 27.43 3.29
N ALA A 639 10.91 27.60 2.75
CA ALA A 639 9.73 26.79 3.11
C ALA A 639 9.95 25.29 2.84
N ILE A 640 10.42 24.94 1.63
CA ILE A 640 10.73 23.55 1.27
C ILE A 640 11.83 22.99 2.17
N ARG A 641 12.92 23.76 2.35
CA ARG A 641 14.04 23.35 3.20
C ARG A 641 13.59 23.09 4.64
N SER A 642 12.69 23.92 5.18
CA SER A 642 12.15 23.74 6.52
C SER A 642 11.39 22.41 6.63
N ALA A 643 10.48 22.15 5.69
CA ALA A 643 9.70 20.91 5.65
C ALA A 643 10.58 19.65 5.54
N ILE A 644 11.56 19.68 4.62
CA ILE A 644 12.51 18.56 4.46
C ILE A 644 13.32 18.38 5.75
N ARG A 645 13.88 19.44 6.34
CA ARG A 645 14.64 19.32 7.59
C ARG A 645 13.81 18.77 8.74
N GLU A 646 12.53 19.10 8.81
CA GLU A 646 11.64 18.54 9.82
C GLU A 646 11.39 17.04 9.62
N ARG A 647 11.19 16.59 8.38
CA ARG A 647 11.18 15.16 8.05
C ARG A 647 12.44 14.46 8.58
N TYR A 648 13.62 15.01 8.30
CA TYR A 648 14.88 14.43 8.77
C TYR A 648 14.97 14.35 10.30
N ARG A 649 14.59 15.41 11.02
CA ARG A 649 14.56 15.38 12.50
C ARG A 649 13.62 14.30 13.05
N LEU A 650 12.51 14.04 12.36
CA LEU A 650 11.52 13.02 12.73
C LEU A 650 11.86 11.60 12.26
N LEU A 651 12.95 11.38 11.52
CA LEU A 651 13.32 10.05 11.04
C LEU A 651 13.44 8.98 12.14
N PRO A 652 13.90 9.25 13.38
CA PRO A 652 13.86 8.25 14.44
C PRO A 652 12.44 7.75 14.75
N TYR A 653 11.46 8.65 14.73
CA TYR A 653 10.06 8.30 14.92
C TYR A 653 9.52 7.52 13.72
N TRP A 654 9.74 8.00 12.49
CA TRP A 654 9.36 7.28 11.27
C TRP A 654 9.93 5.87 11.23
N TYR A 655 11.21 5.72 11.54
CA TYR A 655 11.89 4.43 11.52
C TYR A 655 11.34 3.47 12.58
N THR A 656 10.98 3.99 13.76
CA THR A 656 10.27 3.23 14.79
C THR A 656 8.88 2.80 14.33
N LEU A 657 8.15 3.65 13.60
CA LEU A 657 6.84 3.26 13.04
C LEU A 657 6.97 2.18 11.96
N PHE A 658 8.03 2.22 11.14
CA PHE A 658 8.30 1.14 10.19
C PHE A 658 8.73 -0.15 10.87
N TYR A 659 9.40 -0.08 12.03
CA TYR A 659 9.60 -1.25 12.88
C TYR A 659 8.27 -1.81 13.40
N HIS A 660 7.31 -0.97 13.82
CA HIS A 660 5.97 -1.43 14.20
C HIS A 660 5.18 -2.01 13.02
N ALA A 661 5.30 -1.46 11.82
CA ALA A 661 4.72 -2.04 10.61
C ALA A 661 5.32 -3.43 10.30
N HIS A 662 6.63 -3.57 10.50
CA HIS A 662 7.37 -4.81 10.29
C HIS A 662 7.06 -5.91 11.31
N THR A 663 6.82 -5.54 12.57
CA THR A 663 6.71 -6.51 13.69
C THR A 663 5.28 -6.71 14.19
N ALA A 664 4.42 -5.71 14.04
CA ALA A 664 3.07 -5.69 14.60
C ALA A 664 2.00 -5.29 13.57
N ALA A 665 2.38 -5.16 12.28
CA ALA A 665 1.47 -4.79 11.19
C ALA A 665 0.75 -3.45 11.40
N GLN A 666 1.30 -2.55 12.21
CA GLN A 666 0.69 -1.26 12.46
C GLN A 666 1.11 -0.25 11.38
N PRO A 667 0.19 0.32 10.60
CA PRO A 667 0.57 1.24 9.53
C PRO A 667 1.23 2.52 10.09
N PRO A 668 2.29 3.06 9.46
CA PRO A 668 2.94 4.30 9.91
C PRO A 668 2.03 5.53 9.79
N VAL A 669 1.14 5.56 8.80
CA VAL A 669 0.15 6.63 8.60
C VAL A 669 -1.25 6.06 8.69
N ARG A 670 -2.14 6.69 9.45
CA ARG A 670 -3.42 6.11 9.84
C ARG A 670 -4.56 7.13 9.67
N PRO A 671 -5.71 6.74 9.09
CA PRO A 671 -6.94 7.51 9.23
C PRO A 671 -7.28 7.73 10.71
N LEU A 672 -7.98 8.82 11.03
CA LEU A 672 -8.32 9.13 12.42
C LEU A 672 -9.11 8.01 13.11
N TRP A 673 -10.02 7.35 12.40
CA TRP A 673 -10.85 6.26 12.94
C TRP A 673 -10.05 5.04 13.42
N VAL A 674 -8.81 4.86 12.97
CA VAL A 674 -7.94 3.77 13.45
C VAL A 674 -7.51 4.02 14.90
N GLU A 675 -7.17 5.27 15.23
CA GLU A 675 -6.75 5.69 16.58
C GLU A 675 -7.93 6.05 17.49
N PHE A 676 -9.07 6.42 16.88
CA PHE A 676 -10.30 6.83 17.56
C PHE A 676 -11.51 5.98 17.09
N PRO A 677 -11.47 4.64 17.26
CA PRO A 677 -12.44 3.70 16.65
C PRO A 677 -13.85 3.74 17.27
N GLN A 678 -14.11 4.66 18.18
CA GLN A 678 -15.43 4.87 18.81
C GLN A 678 -16.04 6.22 18.40
N GLU A 679 -15.26 7.10 17.76
CA GLU A 679 -15.67 8.45 17.39
C GLU A 679 -16.12 8.47 15.92
N GLU A 680 -17.42 8.33 15.69
CA GLU A 680 -17.99 8.18 14.33
C GLU A 680 -17.72 9.38 13.41
N ASP A 681 -17.54 10.58 13.96
CA ASP A 681 -17.19 11.79 13.20
C ASP A 681 -15.80 11.70 12.54
N THR A 682 -14.96 10.76 12.98
CA THR A 682 -13.65 10.48 12.38
C THR A 682 -13.72 9.56 11.16
N PHE A 683 -14.84 8.86 10.94
CA PHE A 683 -14.92 7.75 9.97
C PHE A 683 -14.88 8.23 8.51
N ALA A 684 -15.32 9.47 8.25
CA ALA A 684 -15.32 10.08 6.93
C ALA A 684 -14.17 11.08 6.70
N VAL A 685 -13.25 11.23 7.67
CA VAL A 685 -12.17 12.21 7.58
C VAL A 685 -11.04 11.69 6.68
N GLU A 686 -10.72 12.43 5.64
CA GLU A 686 -9.68 12.07 4.66
C GLU A 686 -8.66 13.19 4.37
N ASN A 687 -8.83 14.38 4.96
CA ASN A 687 -7.90 15.50 4.82
C ASN A 687 -6.97 15.67 6.04
N THR A 688 -7.21 14.88 7.08
CA THR A 688 -6.48 14.89 8.35
C THR A 688 -6.14 13.45 8.71
N TYR A 689 -4.91 13.20 9.13
CA TYR A 689 -4.46 11.84 9.46
C TYR A 689 -3.43 11.84 10.58
N MET A 690 -3.23 10.65 11.14
CA MET A 690 -2.24 10.37 12.17
C MET A 690 -0.95 9.82 11.55
N ILE A 691 0.20 10.21 12.10
CA ILE A 691 1.50 9.58 11.88
C ILE A 691 1.83 8.82 13.16
N GLY A 692 1.72 7.49 13.12
CA GLY A 692 1.64 6.62 14.27
C GLY A 692 0.47 6.98 15.18
N SER A 693 0.64 6.85 16.49
CA SER A 693 -0.37 7.28 17.48
C SER A 693 -0.09 8.67 18.06
N ALA A 694 1.06 9.27 17.74
CA ALA A 694 1.56 10.46 18.44
C ALA A 694 1.40 11.79 17.71
N LEU A 695 1.40 11.80 16.37
CA LEU A 695 1.34 13.03 15.60
C LEU A 695 0.08 13.07 14.73
N LEU A 696 -0.58 14.22 14.65
CA LEU A 696 -1.72 14.48 13.78
C LEU A 696 -1.36 15.61 12.82
N THR A 697 -1.73 15.48 11.55
CA THR A 697 -1.50 16.52 10.54
C THR A 697 -2.71 16.75 9.65
N CYS A 698 -2.85 17.99 9.19
CA CYS A 698 -3.78 18.41 8.15
C CYS A 698 -3.00 19.27 7.15
N PRO A 699 -2.38 18.66 6.12
CA PRO A 699 -1.63 19.41 5.12
C PRO A 699 -2.49 20.45 4.40
N VAL A 700 -1.89 21.59 4.04
CA VAL A 700 -2.58 22.64 3.28
C VAL A 700 -2.68 22.22 1.81
N THR A 701 -3.89 21.91 1.34
CA THR A 701 -4.14 21.36 0.00
C THR A 701 -5.02 22.24 -0.89
N ASP A 702 -5.30 23.48 -0.47
CA ASP A 702 -6.07 24.46 -1.23
C ASP A 702 -5.24 25.76 -1.49
N PRO A 703 -5.37 26.40 -2.66
CA PRO A 703 -4.59 27.59 -3.01
C PRO A 703 -4.99 28.82 -2.20
N GLY A 704 -3.99 29.58 -1.75
CA GLY A 704 -4.19 30.93 -1.18
C GLY A 704 -4.88 30.96 0.18
N VAL A 705 -5.09 29.81 0.83
CA VAL A 705 -5.73 29.76 2.15
C VAL A 705 -4.80 30.29 3.25
N THR A 706 -5.39 31.01 4.20
CA THR A 706 -4.72 31.55 5.39
C THR A 706 -5.12 30.84 6.67
N GLU A 707 -6.09 29.92 6.60
CA GLU A 707 -6.53 29.07 7.70
C GLU A 707 -6.97 27.71 7.16
N VAL A 708 -6.85 26.68 8.00
CA VAL A 708 -7.39 25.33 7.74
C VAL A 708 -8.23 24.86 8.92
N LYS A 709 -9.32 24.13 8.63
CA LYS A 709 -10.16 23.53 9.67
C LYS A 709 -9.63 22.13 9.98
N VAL A 710 -9.16 21.92 11.20
CA VAL A 710 -8.56 20.66 11.66
C VAL A 710 -9.47 20.01 12.70
N LEU A 711 -9.89 18.76 12.48
CA LEU A 711 -10.56 17.97 13.53
C LEU A 711 -9.48 17.41 14.47
N LEU A 712 -9.56 17.80 15.75
CA LEU A 712 -8.74 17.22 16.81
C LEU A 712 -9.61 16.25 17.61
N PRO A 713 -9.48 14.92 17.41
CA PRO A 713 -10.33 13.92 18.05
C PRO A 713 -9.97 13.69 19.53
N GLY A 714 -10.80 12.93 20.26
CA GLY A 714 -10.62 12.62 21.68
C GLY A 714 -11.04 13.74 22.63
N THR A 715 -12.23 13.66 23.22
CA THR A 715 -12.73 14.71 24.14
C THR A 715 -11.86 14.89 25.39
N ASP A 716 -11.19 13.82 25.83
CA ASP A 716 -10.28 13.83 26.99
C ASP A 716 -8.81 14.01 26.59
N GLU A 717 -8.54 14.19 25.29
CA GLU A 717 -7.20 14.37 24.74
C GLU A 717 -6.78 15.85 24.73
N SER A 718 -5.46 16.05 24.81
CA SER A 718 -4.83 17.34 24.59
C SER A 718 -3.93 17.24 23.37
N TRP A 719 -3.95 18.26 22.52
CA TRP A 719 -3.16 18.32 21.30
C TRP A 719 -2.25 19.54 21.35
N TYR A 720 -0.95 19.34 21.13
CA TYR A 720 0.05 20.40 21.20
C TYR A 720 0.54 20.71 19.79
N ASP A 721 0.39 21.96 19.33
CA ASP A 721 1.06 22.39 18.10
C ASP A 721 2.57 22.20 18.27
N VAL A 722 3.18 21.41 17.38
CA VAL A 722 4.59 21.06 17.44
C VAL A 722 5.49 22.29 17.30
N SER A 723 5.03 23.32 16.59
CA SER A 723 5.82 24.52 16.31
C SER A 723 5.83 25.51 17.48
N THR A 724 4.66 25.78 18.08
CA THR A 724 4.51 26.80 19.13
C THR A 724 4.42 26.23 20.54
N GLY A 725 4.06 24.96 20.69
CA GLY A 725 3.69 24.34 21.97
C GLY A 725 2.28 24.70 22.46
N GLN A 726 1.51 25.48 21.69
CA GLN A 726 0.13 25.83 22.05
C GLN A 726 -0.73 24.57 22.21
N VAL A 727 -1.50 24.51 23.30
CA VAL A 727 -2.40 23.39 23.61
C VAL A 727 -3.82 23.63 23.11
N PHE A 728 -4.44 22.58 22.58
CA PHE A 728 -5.82 22.53 22.13
C PHE A 728 -6.50 21.31 22.78
N SER A 729 -7.72 21.47 23.29
CA SER A 729 -8.54 20.31 23.69
C SER A 729 -9.06 19.58 22.45
N GLY A 730 -9.12 18.25 22.52
CA GLY A 730 -9.72 17.41 21.49
C GLY A 730 -11.26 17.37 21.55
N GLY A 731 -11.85 16.50 20.73
CA GLY A 731 -13.29 16.37 20.49
C GLY A 731 -13.91 17.54 19.73
N ARG A 732 -13.12 18.33 18.99
CA ARG A 732 -13.61 19.52 18.27
C ARG A 732 -12.78 19.87 17.04
N SER A 733 -13.40 20.60 16.12
CA SER A 733 -12.66 21.26 15.04
C SER A 733 -12.08 22.59 15.49
N VAL A 734 -10.85 22.89 15.07
CA VAL A 734 -10.17 24.17 15.29
C VAL A 734 -9.91 24.86 13.95
N SER A 735 -10.07 26.18 13.87
CA SER A 735 -9.52 26.97 12.75
C SER A 735 -8.07 27.28 13.08
N PHE A 736 -7.15 26.76 12.28
CA PHE A 736 -5.72 26.88 12.50
C PHE A 736 -5.11 27.81 11.44
N PRO A 737 -4.48 28.93 11.83
CA PRO A 737 -3.89 29.87 10.89
C PRO A 737 -2.67 29.26 10.21
N VAL A 738 -2.56 29.45 8.89
CA VAL A 738 -1.47 28.93 8.07
C VAL A 738 -0.86 30.01 7.19
N THR A 739 0.46 29.95 7.06
CA THR A 739 1.25 30.72 6.09
C THR A 739 1.92 29.77 5.12
N LEU A 740 2.74 30.29 4.19
CA LEU A 740 3.55 29.46 3.29
C LEU A 740 4.48 28.50 4.06
N ASP A 741 5.02 28.94 5.20
CA ASP A 741 5.99 28.18 5.99
C ASP A 741 5.33 27.25 7.02
N THR A 742 4.02 27.36 7.22
CA THR A 742 3.29 26.57 8.22
C THR A 742 3.01 25.16 7.70
N VAL A 743 3.41 24.15 8.48
CA VAL A 743 3.04 22.74 8.33
C VAL A 743 2.21 22.34 9.55
N PRO A 744 0.86 22.24 9.44
CA PRO A 744 0.02 21.88 10.59
C PRO A 744 0.38 20.49 11.11
N LEU A 745 0.96 20.45 12.31
CA LEU A 745 1.41 19.23 12.97
C LEU A 745 1.17 19.35 14.48
N PHE A 746 0.43 18.41 15.04
CA PHE A 746 0.04 18.40 16.43
C PHE A 746 0.53 17.11 17.10
N GLN A 747 1.16 17.22 18.27
CA GLN A 747 1.52 16.08 19.08
C GLN A 747 0.41 15.78 20.09
N ARG A 748 -0.07 14.54 20.13
CA ARG A 748 -1.05 14.05 21.09
C ARG A 748 -0.44 14.03 22.49
N GLY A 749 -1.15 14.54 23.48
CA GLY A 749 -0.81 14.41 24.89
C GLY A 749 -0.75 12.94 25.30
N GLY A 750 0.17 12.58 26.18
CA GLY A 750 0.42 11.19 26.52
C GLY A 750 1.53 10.55 25.69
N THR A 751 2.29 11.31 24.90
CA THR A 751 3.26 10.73 23.96
C THR A 751 4.67 11.30 24.12
N VAL A 752 5.67 10.45 23.88
CA VAL A 752 7.08 10.82 23.75
C VAL A 752 7.53 10.59 22.31
N VAL A 753 7.98 11.65 21.65
CA VAL A 753 8.46 11.58 20.25
C VAL A 753 9.96 11.84 20.21
N PRO A 754 10.78 10.85 19.79
CA PRO A 754 12.21 11.02 19.62
C PRO A 754 12.53 11.78 18.32
N ARG A 755 13.44 12.75 18.41
CA ARG A 755 13.94 13.55 17.30
C ARG A 755 15.46 13.59 17.32
N ARG A 756 16.09 13.89 16.18
CA ARG A 756 17.50 14.26 16.14
C ARG A 756 17.64 15.77 16.37
N THR A 757 18.71 16.19 17.02
CA THR A 757 19.00 17.61 17.32
C THR A 757 19.14 18.45 16.03
N GLY A 758 19.52 17.81 14.93
CA GLY A 758 19.62 18.42 13.62
C GLY A 758 19.19 17.50 12.48
N PRO A 759 19.11 18.02 11.25
CA PRO A 759 18.67 17.27 10.09
C PRO A 759 19.78 16.44 9.42
N GLY A 760 21.05 16.70 9.71
CA GLY A 760 22.17 16.17 8.92
C GLY A 760 22.17 16.68 7.47
N SER A 761 23.03 16.11 6.62
CA SER A 761 23.03 16.31 5.15
C SER A 761 22.31 15.17 4.40
N CYS A 762 22.20 14.00 5.04
CA CYS A 762 21.56 12.76 4.63
C CYS A 762 21.33 11.90 5.89
N THR A 763 20.70 10.73 5.76
CA THR A 763 20.40 9.85 6.92
C THR A 763 21.64 9.32 7.65
N ALA A 764 22.74 9.06 6.94
CA ALA A 764 23.97 8.57 7.57
C ALA A 764 24.64 9.63 8.47
N ASP A 765 24.59 10.90 8.09
CA ASP A 765 25.07 11.99 8.95
C ASP A 765 24.11 12.25 10.11
N LEU A 766 22.80 12.12 9.86
CA LEU A 766 21.78 12.20 10.88
C LEU A 766 21.99 11.14 11.98
N GLN A 767 22.39 9.91 11.63
CA GLN A 767 22.63 8.84 12.61
C GLN A 767 23.69 9.20 13.66
N LYS A 768 24.63 10.11 13.33
CA LYS A 768 25.70 10.59 14.23
C LYS A 768 25.24 11.70 15.18
N LEU A 769 24.07 12.29 14.94
CA LEU A 769 23.59 13.43 15.73
C LEU A 769 22.91 12.96 17.01
N PRO A 770 23.08 13.66 18.14
CA PRO A 770 22.35 13.35 19.37
C PRO A 770 20.81 13.46 19.22
N PHE A 771 20.11 12.92 20.21
CA PHE A 771 18.66 12.97 20.28
C PHE A 771 18.13 14.13 21.12
N THR A 772 16.94 14.58 20.75
CA THR A 772 16.04 15.39 21.58
C THR A 772 14.74 14.63 21.76
N LEU A 773 14.20 14.59 22.98
CA LEU A 773 12.88 14.01 23.24
C LEU A 773 11.86 15.14 23.42
N THR A 774 10.69 15.00 22.79
CA THR A 774 9.53 15.87 23.09
C THR A 774 8.46 15.04 23.78
N VAL A 775 8.18 15.40 25.02
CA VAL A 775 7.27 14.73 25.94
C VAL A 775 6.01 15.59 26.08
N ALA A 776 4.92 15.19 25.42
CA ALA A 776 3.64 15.88 25.51
C ALA A 776 2.80 15.26 26.64
N LEU A 777 2.49 16.02 27.69
CA LEU A 777 1.72 15.51 28.83
C LEU A 777 0.25 15.31 28.46
N ASN A 778 -0.37 14.22 28.89
CA ASN A 778 -1.83 14.13 28.89
C ASN A 778 -2.42 14.82 30.15
N SER A 779 -3.74 14.78 30.27
CA SER A 779 -4.48 15.33 31.43
C SER A 779 -4.05 14.74 32.79
N LYS A 780 -3.44 13.55 32.79
CA LYS A 780 -2.92 12.85 33.98
C LYS A 780 -1.43 13.13 34.23
N GLY A 781 -0.77 13.94 33.40
CA GLY A 781 0.66 14.22 33.50
C GLY A 781 1.56 13.04 33.11
N CYS A 782 1.03 12.10 32.33
CA CYS A 782 1.78 10.93 31.83
C CYS A 782 2.13 11.09 30.35
N ALA A 783 3.13 10.34 29.90
CA ALA A 783 3.46 10.19 28.48
C ALA A 783 4.27 8.90 28.21
N GLU A 784 4.11 8.30 27.03
CA GLU A 784 4.85 7.11 26.62
C GLU A 784 5.31 7.18 25.16
N GLY A 785 6.41 6.50 24.84
CA GLY A 785 6.89 6.38 23.46
C GLY A 785 8.02 5.38 23.34
N GLU A 786 8.37 5.04 22.10
CA GLU A 786 9.43 4.08 21.80
C GLU A 786 10.44 4.65 20.81
N LEU A 787 11.63 4.07 20.80
CA LEU A 787 12.68 4.34 19.83
C LEU A 787 13.37 3.03 19.43
N TYR A 788 13.30 2.71 18.13
CA TYR A 788 14.02 1.61 17.51
C TYR A 788 15.29 2.10 16.82
N LEU A 789 16.40 1.38 17.03
CA LEU A 789 17.71 1.65 16.42
C LEU A 789 18.36 0.35 15.93
N ASP A 790 18.98 0.40 14.76
CA ASP A 790 19.90 -0.62 14.23
C ASP A 790 20.94 0.09 13.33
N ASP A 791 21.70 -0.66 12.53
CA ASP A 791 22.65 -0.08 11.56
C ASP A 791 21.97 0.68 10.41
N GLY A 792 20.66 0.51 10.23
CA GLY A 792 19.87 1.23 9.23
C GLY A 792 19.92 0.63 7.84
N HIS A 793 20.62 -0.47 7.58
CA HIS A 793 20.76 -0.99 6.21
C HIS A 793 20.78 -2.51 6.10
N SER A 794 21.31 -3.23 7.09
CA SER A 794 21.55 -4.67 6.96
C SER A 794 20.46 -5.52 7.61
N PHE A 795 20.55 -6.85 7.45
CA PHE A 795 19.75 -7.81 8.21
C PHE A 795 20.32 -8.16 9.59
N ASN A 796 21.35 -7.46 10.09
CA ASN A 796 21.96 -7.76 11.39
C ASN A 796 20.96 -7.64 12.56
N PHE A 797 19.93 -6.80 12.46
CA PHE A 797 18.84 -6.75 13.46
C PHE A 797 18.13 -8.12 13.60
N ARG A 798 17.96 -8.84 12.49
CA ARG A 798 17.33 -10.17 12.43
C ARG A 798 18.33 -11.26 12.78
N ASP A 799 19.48 -11.27 12.10
CA ASP A 799 20.42 -12.39 12.06
C ASP A 799 21.40 -12.39 13.25
N ARG A 800 21.71 -11.21 13.79
CA ARG A 800 22.64 -11.03 14.90
C ARG A 800 22.03 -10.36 16.13
N LYS A 801 20.73 -10.05 16.07
CA LYS A 801 20.01 -9.26 17.09
C LYS A 801 20.69 -7.91 17.38
N GLN A 802 21.31 -7.32 16.35
CA GLN A 802 21.97 -6.01 16.45
C GLN A 802 20.97 -4.88 16.26
N PHE A 803 20.13 -4.68 17.28
CA PHE A 803 19.21 -3.56 17.38
C PHE A 803 19.05 -3.15 18.85
N SER A 804 18.43 -1.99 19.09
CA SER A 804 18.05 -1.49 20.40
C SER A 804 16.63 -0.96 20.34
N LEU A 805 15.75 -1.47 21.19
CA LEU A 805 14.39 -0.97 21.37
C LEU A 805 14.28 -0.37 22.76
N ARG A 806 14.01 0.93 22.80
CA ARG A 806 13.93 1.73 24.03
C ARG A 806 12.49 2.18 24.24
N ARG A 807 12.04 2.16 25.49
CA ARG A 807 10.75 2.71 25.91
C ARG A 807 10.97 3.88 26.85
N PHE A 808 10.32 4.99 26.53
CA PHE A 808 10.22 6.16 27.38
C PHE A 808 8.87 6.16 28.09
N SER A 809 8.86 6.30 29.41
CA SER A 809 7.64 6.40 30.20
C SER A 809 7.76 7.50 31.24
N LEU A 810 6.90 8.51 31.14
CA LEU A 810 6.75 9.56 32.13
C LEU A 810 5.53 9.27 33.00
N LYS A 811 5.76 9.19 34.32
CA LYS A 811 4.68 9.11 35.32
C LYS A 811 5.11 9.84 36.58
N GLN A 812 4.20 10.64 37.16
CA GLN A 812 4.45 11.36 38.42
C GLN A 812 5.75 12.19 38.39
N GLY A 813 6.01 12.89 37.29
CA GLY A 813 7.22 13.72 37.12
C GLY A 813 8.52 12.95 36.88
N ARG A 814 8.47 11.61 36.71
CA ARG A 814 9.65 10.76 36.48
C ARG A 814 9.63 10.20 35.05
N LEU A 815 10.53 10.66 34.19
CA LEU A 815 10.73 10.15 32.84
C LEU A 815 11.78 9.03 32.90
N LEU A 816 11.36 7.81 32.62
CA LEU A 816 12.22 6.64 32.54
C LEU A 816 12.57 6.34 31.09
N ASN A 817 13.82 5.99 30.81
CA ASN A 817 14.23 5.26 29.62
C ASN A 817 14.61 3.83 30.03
N CYS A 818 13.93 2.83 29.48
CA CYS A 818 14.17 1.44 29.79
C CYS A 818 14.29 0.60 28.52
N CYS A 819 15.00 -0.53 28.63
CA CYS A 819 15.04 -1.54 27.57
C CYS A 819 13.64 -2.14 27.36
N ALA A 820 13.14 -2.14 26.13
CA ALA A 820 11.83 -2.69 25.78
C ALA A 820 11.92 -4.07 25.13
N ASP A 821 13.09 -4.44 24.62
CA ASP A 821 13.42 -5.79 24.14
C ASP A 821 14.88 -6.10 24.47
N ASP A 822 15.09 -7.05 25.38
CA ASP A 822 16.41 -7.42 25.90
C ASP A 822 17.17 -8.38 24.98
N ALA A 823 16.53 -8.93 23.94
CA ALA A 823 17.19 -9.72 22.90
C ALA A 823 18.11 -8.85 22.03
N GLY A 824 17.81 -7.56 21.91
CA GLY A 824 18.59 -6.59 21.15
C GLY A 824 19.87 -6.14 21.87
N ARG A 825 20.98 -6.12 21.13
CA ARG A 825 22.24 -5.49 21.55
C ARG A 825 22.84 -4.70 20.40
N TYR A 826 22.75 -3.38 20.48
CA TYR A 826 23.35 -2.46 19.53
C TYR A 826 24.26 -1.45 20.25
N GLY A 827 25.13 -0.79 19.49
CA GLY A 827 26.09 0.19 20.00
C GLY A 827 26.01 1.46 19.16
N ALA A 828 24.89 2.17 19.27
CA ALA A 828 24.59 3.38 18.52
C ALA A 828 25.57 4.52 18.81
N GLY A 829 26.16 4.56 20.01
CA GLY A 829 27.14 5.59 20.41
C GLY A 829 26.56 7.01 20.46
N CYS A 830 25.24 7.14 20.67
CA CYS A 830 24.52 8.41 20.69
C CYS A 830 23.87 8.67 22.05
N SER A 831 23.71 9.94 22.41
CA SER A 831 23.06 10.37 23.65
C SER A 831 21.84 11.26 23.40
N VAL A 832 20.99 11.38 24.41
CA VAL A 832 19.93 12.37 24.51
C VAL A 832 20.54 13.64 25.12
N GLN A 833 20.52 14.73 24.36
CA GLN A 833 21.07 16.03 24.75
C GLN A 833 20.04 17.00 25.31
N SER A 834 18.77 16.81 24.98
CA SER A 834 17.70 17.65 25.51
C SER A 834 16.37 16.93 25.60
N VAL A 835 15.55 17.36 26.56
CA VAL A 835 14.17 16.92 26.72
C VAL A 835 13.27 18.14 26.87
N SER A 836 12.26 18.23 26.00
CA SER A 836 11.21 19.26 26.06
C SER A 836 9.91 18.64 26.56
N PHE A 837 9.39 19.13 27.69
CA PHE A 837 8.09 18.74 28.24
C PHE A 837 7.04 19.81 27.89
N LEU A 838 5.93 19.40 27.28
CA LEU A 838 4.80 20.27 26.93
C LEU A 838 3.64 20.03 27.91
N GLY A 839 3.04 21.11 28.42
CA GLY A 839 1.91 21.03 29.36
C GLY A 839 2.31 21.06 30.85
N VAL A 840 3.53 21.48 31.17
CA VAL A 840 4.01 21.65 32.54
C VAL A 840 3.40 22.93 33.14
N LYS A 841 2.33 22.76 33.94
CA LYS A 841 1.49 23.88 34.44
C LYS A 841 2.20 24.79 35.44
N HIS A 842 3.17 24.27 36.17
CA HIS A 842 3.88 25.00 37.22
C HIS A 842 5.38 24.90 37.01
N LYS A 843 6.11 25.98 37.32
CA LYS A 843 7.57 25.97 37.28
C LYS A 843 8.09 24.92 38.27
N PRO A 844 8.91 23.95 37.84
CA PRO A 844 9.48 22.97 38.75
C PRO A 844 10.44 23.64 39.73
N SER A 845 10.53 23.07 40.93
CA SER A 845 11.43 23.50 42.00
C SER A 845 12.86 23.04 41.73
N ALA A 846 13.02 21.84 41.15
CA ALA A 846 14.29 21.27 40.73
C ALA A 846 14.07 20.25 39.61
N VAL A 847 15.12 20.01 38.82
CA VAL A 847 15.17 18.92 37.84
C VAL A 847 16.48 18.17 38.05
N SER A 848 16.42 16.86 38.19
CA SER A 848 17.59 16.01 38.45
C SER A 848 17.56 14.77 37.59
N VAL A 849 18.72 14.24 37.22
CA VAL A 849 18.85 12.97 36.50
C VAL A 849 19.51 11.94 37.42
N GLU A 850 18.99 10.72 37.40
CA GLU A 850 19.61 9.54 38.01
C GLU A 850 20.11 8.58 36.92
N ILE A 851 21.40 8.24 36.98
CA ILE A 851 22.03 7.23 36.12
C ILE A 851 22.71 6.21 37.02
N SER A 852 22.30 4.94 36.93
CA SER A 852 22.89 3.84 37.71
C SER A 852 23.00 4.13 39.23
N GLY A 853 22.00 4.81 39.81
CA GLY A 853 21.94 5.16 41.23
C GLY A 853 22.64 6.47 41.63
N ALA A 854 23.34 7.15 40.71
CA ALA A 854 23.94 8.45 40.96
C ALA A 854 22.98 9.58 40.52
N VAL A 855 22.59 10.47 41.43
CA VAL A 855 21.69 11.61 41.17
C VAL A 855 22.52 12.88 40.94
N LYS A 856 22.20 13.61 39.87
CA LYS A 856 22.83 14.89 39.51
C LYS A 856 21.76 15.92 39.12
N ASP A 857 21.84 17.11 39.67
CA ASP A 857 20.96 18.22 39.30
C ASP A 857 21.28 18.73 37.87
N CYS A 858 20.23 19.10 37.14
CA CYS A 858 20.35 19.68 35.81
C CYS A 858 20.58 21.19 35.89
N ALA A 859 21.68 21.67 35.33
CA ALA A 859 22.04 23.09 35.39
C ALA A 859 21.30 23.95 34.35
N GLU A 860 20.91 23.36 33.21
CA GLU A 860 20.31 24.09 32.07
C GLU A 860 18.82 23.76 31.95
N VAL A 861 18.01 24.45 32.76
CA VAL A 861 16.56 24.28 32.80
C VAL A 861 15.86 25.59 32.44
N GLN A 862 15.06 25.57 31.38
CA GLN A 862 14.29 26.72 30.90
C GLN A 862 12.80 26.43 31.01
N TYR A 863 12.06 27.27 31.73
CA TYR A 863 10.61 27.19 31.85
C TYR A 863 9.95 28.40 31.20
N GLN A 864 9.01 28.15 30.29
CA GLN A 864 8.21 29.16 29.58
C GLN A 864 6.77 29.09 30.11
N PRO A 865 6.35 30.01 30.99
CA PRO A 865 5.01 30.00 31.59
C PRO A 865 3.89 30.14 30.56
N GLU A 866 4.09 30.93 29.50
CA GLU A 866 3.07 31.26 28.51
C GLU A 866 2.67 30.06 27.66
N SER A 867 3.62 29.16 27.39
CA SER A 867 3.43 27.93 26.59
C SER A 867 3.38 26.66 27.45
N HIS A 868 3.47 26.79 28.78
CA HIS A 868 3.61 25.67 29.71
C HIS A 868 4.69 24.66 29.28
N LYS A 869 5.82 25.17 28.77
CA LYS A 869 6.93 24.37 28.23
C LYS A 869 8.12 24.39 29.19
N LEU A 870 8.65 23.21 29.50
CA LEU A 870 9.89 23.02 30.23
C LEU A 870 10.92 22.39 29.29
N THR A 871 12.09 23.00 29.15
CA THR A 871 13.20 22.44 28.36
C THR A 871 14.38 22.19 29.29
N VAL A 872 14.92 20.97 29.23
CA VAL A 872 16.15 20.56 29.91
C VAL A 872 17.20 20.34 28.83
N GLU A 873 18.30 21.08 28.89
CA GLU A 873 19.40 21.06 27.93
C GLU A 873 20.70 20.60 28.62
N GLY A 874 21.79 20.50 27.84
CA GLY A 874 23.10 20.12 28.37
C GLY A 874 23.15 18.69 28.91
N LEU A 875 22.22 17.83 28.49
CA LEU A 875 22.20 16.42 28.88
C LEU A 875 23.23 15.62 28.07
N ASP A 876 23.64 14.48 28.63
CA ASP A 876 24.45 13.48 27.91
C ASP A 876 24.03 12.08 28.36
N LEU A 877 22.75 11.77 28.11
CA LEU A 877 22.16 10.50 28.54
C LEU A 877 22.29 9.49 27.42
N ASP A 878 23.16 8.50 27.60
CA ASP A 878 23.29 7.38 26.67
C ASP A 878 21.91 6.77 26.36
N VAL A 879 21.52 6.78 25.08
CA VAL A 879 20.17 6.41 24.66
C VAL A 879 19.88 4.93 24.92
N GLU A 880 20.92 4.09 24.96
CA GLU A 880 20.80 2.64 25.13
C GLU A 880 20.89 2.19 26.59
N LYS A 881 21.19 3.11 27.52
CA LYS A 881 21.24 2.84 28.95
C LYS A 881 19.98 3.27 29.66
N ASP A 882 19.69 2.58 30.75
CA ASP A 882 18.60 2.94 31.63
C ASP A 882 18.98 4.20 32.42
N TRP A 883 18.08 5.19 32.39
CA TRP A 883 18.22 6.44 33.14
C TRP A 883 16.84 6.97 33.52
N GLU A 884 16.82 7.83 34.53
CA GLU A 884 15.63 8.48 35.02
C GLU A 884 15.85 9.99 35.12
N LEU A 885 14.92 10.78 34.58
CA LEU A 885 14.88 12.23 34.75
C LEU A 885 13.68 12.59 35.63
N ARG A 886 13.94 13.28 36.75
CA ARG A 886 12.94 13.70 37.74
C ARG A 886 12.66 15.19 37.64
N ILE A 887 11.39 15.55 37.64
CA ILE A 887 10.86 16.91 37.71
C ILE A 887 10.15 17.04 39.07
N LEU A 888 10.67 17.91 39.94
CA LEU A 888 10.21 18.08 41.33
C LEU A 888 9.31 19.31 41.53
#